data_AF-A0AAV9H409-F1
#
_entry.id   AF-A0AAV9H409-F1
#
_cell.length_a   1.000
_cell.length_b   1.000
_cell.length_c   1.000
_cell.angle_alpha   90.00
_cell.angle_beta   90.00
_cell.angle_gamma   90.00
#
_symmetry.space_group_name_H-M   'P 1'
#
loop_
_entity.id
_entity.type
_entity.pdbx_description
1 polymer ?
#
loop_
_entity_poly.entity_id
_entity_poly.type
_entity_poly.pdbx_seq_one_letter_code
_entity_poly.pdbx_strand_id
1 'polypeptide(L)'
;MRLLNTSALELKEFADGEAPRYAILSHTWDNDKGELSLQDLTQGRYVCEAGYKKVKDCCSVAKDRGFDWVWIDTCCIDKTSSAELSEAINSMYQWYQDAADCLTYLSDVPSRAKFSDSRWFTRGWTLQELIAPPTLVFFDENWTVLGTRVDLQHEISSRTRIPPAILSGGPLDAFSISQKMSWAAGRKTTRTEDRAYSLLGIFGINMPLIYGEKETSFLRLQEEIIKVSDDQSLFAWRSPDRRGGLLATSPDAFAESGNIIEFTPPSTLSSNPLTVSGRGIHLDLPFIGISPRGVGLAVLRCKETGTNDQPVAIYLRDTLLTMTQFERVRTKDFTRVRLTRVRLSQRPLTRICIRKGRMMRAEALNGFGYGDEGEAAEIPKDVYPKPLKRHAAILQAVDQGREGDVWLLLSQKDFQDDLKHSIGQKLLLQAIERGSEHVIRVLLARNEIDADKRDSEGRTLLSKAAENGNIVALRPLLSSGKVEVESEDSHSRTPLSWAAGNGHRDAIPLLVEQGADIESKDAAGRTPLSHAAGNGRVDALQELLKLRVNTETADADGRTPLSWAAGNGCSNVIPLLIQQGAAVDWEDASGRTPLSHAATRRDEASVQALLEAGADVESMDRSRHTPLDYASLTLHTPTVRLFLNKLLSRARSRRGRRTALFKAAMGGYVSVVDLLLKRGANIETNDKHGLTPLSRAAWEGHEMVVYLLLERGAYVETKDKFGQTPLSRAAEEGHEKVVSMLLERGAWMEVKDVYGQTPLSLAAEEGRETVVRLLLGKGANAEIKDVHGQTPLSLAAEEGFDVVVRLLLERGAETEIKDVYGWTPLQWAKKRGHSKIVKLLRGRRGVPED
;
A
#
# COMPACT_ATOMS: atom_id res chain seq x y z
N MET A 1 -48.90 25.30 27.89
CA MET A 1 -48.43 26.19 29.00
C MET A 1 -49.56 26.50 29.98
N ARG A 2 -49.27 26.80 31.26
CA ARG A 2 -50.29 27.29 32.23
C ARG A 2 -50.17 28.79 32.45
N LEU A 3 -51.30 29.48 32.61
CA LEU A 3 -51.37 30.91 32.93
C LEU A 3 -52.27 31.11 34.15
N LEU A 4 -51.94 32.12 34.95
CA LEU A 4 -52.70 32.54 36.13
C LEU A 4 -53.68 33.66 35.75
N ASN A 5 -54.97 33.50 36.07
CA ASN A 5 -55.95 34.54 35.85
C ASN A 5 -55.73 35.70 36.83
N THR A 6 -55.63 36.94 36.33
CA THR A 6 -55.29 38.11 37.15
C THR A 6 -56.39 38.53 38.13
N SER A 7 -57.64 38.10 37.91
CA SER A 7 -58.77 38.44 38.79
C SER A 7 -59.11 37.31 39.76
N ALA A 8 -59.14 36.06 39.29
CA ALA A 8 -59.54 34.91 40.09
C ALA A 8 -58.36 34.25 40.84
N LEU A 9 -57.11 34.51 40.44
CA LEU A 9 -55.91 33.79 40.90
C LEU A 9 -56.02 32.26 40.70
N GLU A 10 -56.71 31.84 39.64
CA GLU A 10 -56.87 30.45 39.23
C GLU A 10 -55.99 30.15 38.01
N LEU A 11 -55.37 28.97 38.00
CA LEU A 11 -54.55 28.51 36.87
C LEU A 11 -55.41 27.87 35.80
N LYS A 12 -55.10 28.17 34.54
CA LYS A 12 -55.65 27.51 33.37
C LYS A 12 -54.55 27.04 32.44
N GLU A 13 -54.72 25.84 31.92
CA GLU A 13 -53.82 25.24 30.92
C GLU A 13 -54.30 25.56 29.51
N PHE A 14 -53.35 25.88 28.64
CA PHE A 14 -53.54 26.23 27.24
C PHE A 14 -52.62 25.37 26.37
N ALA A 15 -53.14 24.86 25.26
CA ALA A 15 -52.34 24.18 24.26
C ALA A 15 -51.45 25.18 23.49
N ASP A 16 -50.42 24.66 22.83
CA ASP A 16 -49.49 25.48 22.05
C ASP A 16 -50.22 26.27 20.95
N GLY A 17 -49.92 27.57 20.87
CA GLY A 17 -50.57 28.50 19.93
C GLY A 17 -51.97 28.96 20.33
N GLU A 18 -52.57 28.41 21.40
CA GLU A 18 -53.90 28.80 21.90
C GLU A 18 -53.85 29.74 23.10
N ALA A 19 -52.65 30.13 23.55
CA ALA A 19 -52.48 31.02 24.69
C ALA A 19 -53.01 32.44 24.36
N PRO A 20 -53.91 33.01 25.19
CA PRO A 20 -54.39 34.38 25.03
C PRO A 20 -53.27 35.38 25.31
N ARG A 21 -53.44 36.65 24.95
CA ARG A 21 -52.48 37.72 25.29
C ARG A 21 -52.21 37.76 26.81
N TYR A 22 -50.95 37.65 27.22
CA TYR A 22 -50.55 37.59 28.63
C TYR A 22 -49.35 38.49 28.95
N ALA A 23 -49.21 38.83 30.23
CA ALA A 23 -47.98 39.41 30.79
C ALA A 23 -47.12 38.30 31.42
N ILE A 24 -45.81 38.52 31.51
CA ILE A 24 -44.88 37.56 32.11
C ILE A 24 -44.10 38.21 33.26
N LEU A 25 -43.95 37.51 34.38
CA LEU A 25 -43.18 38.00 35.53
C LEU A 25 -41.72 37.52 35.45
N SER A 26 -40.78 38.44 35.54
CA SER A 26 -39.37 38.15 35.83
C SER A 26 -39.03 38.71 37.21
N HIS A 27 -38.44 37.90 38.10
CA HIS A 27 -38.27 38.34 39.49
C HIS A 27 -37.15 37.64 40.27
N THR A 28 -36.85 38.10 41.48
CA THR A 28 -36.03 37.40 42.48
C THR A 28 -36.84 37.13 43.75
N TRP A 29 -36.58 36.02 44.44
CA TRP A 29 -37.12 35.75 45.78
C TRP A 29 -36.12 36.14 46.86
N ASP A 30 -36.60 36.73 47.96
CA ASP A 30 -35.79 37.00 49.15
C ASP A 30 -35.69 35.72 49.99
N ASN A 31 -34.83 34.81 49.53
CA ASN A 31 -34.59 33.44 50.03
C ASN A 31 -35.65 32.40 49.61
N ASP A 32 -35.20 31.16 49.34
CA ASP A 32 -36.01 30.03 48.81
C ASP A 32 -37.23 29.64 49.68
N LYS A 33 -37.37 30.20 50.88
CA LYS A 33 -38.46 29.89 51.82
C LYS A 33 -39.74 30.71 51.59
N GLY A 34 -39.75 31.62 50.61
CA GLY A 34 -40.89 32.49 50.31
C GLY A 34 -41.51 32.33 48.91
N GLU A 35 -41.06 31.33 48.15
CA GLU A 35 -41.58 31.04 46.81
C GLU A 35 -42.99 30.42 46.88
N LEU A 36 -43.93 30.94 46.07
CA LEU A 36 -45.27 30.37 45.95
C LEU A 36 -45.29 29.30 44.85
N SER A 37 -45.35 28.03 45.24
CA SER A 37 -45.30 26.92 44.28
C SER A 37 -46.66 26.65 43.60
N LEU A 38 -46.65 25.90 42.51
CA LEU A 38 -47.86 25.37 41.87
C LEU A 38 -48.74 24.58 42.85
N GLN A 39 -48.14 23.83 43.77
CA GLN A 39 -48.85 23.02 44.75
C GLN A 39 -49.55 23.89 45.81
N ASP A 40 -48.88 24.96 46.25
CA ASP A 40 -49.46 25.90 47.22
C ASP A 40 -50.72 26.58 46.65
N LEU A 41 -50.67 26.95 45.36
CA LEU A 41 -51.76 27.64 44.66
C LEU A 41 -52.92 26.69 44.32
N THR A 42 -52.64 25.44 43.91
CA THR A 42 -53.68 24.44 43.59
C THR A 42 -54.33 23.84 44.84
N GLN A 43 -53.62 23.74 45.96
CA GLN A 43 -54.16 23.20 47.22
C GLN A 43 -54.75 24.28 48.13
N GLY A 44 -54.66 25.56 47.76
CA GLY A 44 -55.13 26.69 48.58
C GLY A 44 -54.40 26.82 49.91
N ARG A 45 -53.16 26.34 50.00
CA ARG A 45 -52.34 26.37 51.23
C ARG A 45 -51.29 27.47 51.11
N TYR A 46 -51.59 28.62 51.66
CA TYR A 46 -50.67 29.77 51.62
C TYR A 46 -49.62 29.66 52.72
N VAL A 47 -48.50 28.98 52.42
CA VAL A 47 -47.40 28.76 53.38
C VAL A 47 -46.57 30.05 53.61
N CYS A 48 -46.59 31.00 52.67
CA CYS A 48 -45.87 32.27 52.77
C CYS A 48 -46.73 33.48 52.36
N GLU A 49 -47.01 34.39 53.31
CA GLU A 49 -47.79 35.62 53.08
C GLU A 49 -47.08 36.58 52.12
N ALA A 50 -45.75 36.71 52.21
CA ALA A 50 -44.97 37.58 51.33
C ALA A 50 -44.97 37.10 49.87
N GLY A 51 -44.87 35.78 49.66
CA GLY A 51 -44.94 35.16 48.33
C GLY A 51 -46.27 35.36 47.64
N TYR A 52 -47.35 35.11 48.39
CA TYR A 52 -48.71 35.34 47.92
C TYR A 52 -48.97 36.82 47.60
N LYS A 53 -48.54 37.73 48.49
CA LYS A 53 -48.67 39.17 48.27
C LYS A 53 -48.00 39.61 46.96
N LYS A 54 -46.76 39.18 46.71
CA LYS A 54 -46.03 39.50 45.48
C LYS A 54 -46.76 39.03 44.22
N VAL A 55 -47.31 37.81 44.22
CA VAL A 55 -48.08 37.27 43.09
C VAL A 55 -49.38 38.06 42.88
N LYS A 56 -50.08 38.41 43.97
CA LYS A 56 -51.29 39.23 43.93
C LYS A 56 -51.03 40.64 43.41
N ASP A 57 -49.95 41.27 43.87
CA ASP A 57 -49.55 42.60 43.43
C ASP A 57 -49.16 42.56 41.94
N CYS A 58 -48.45 41.52 41.50
CA CYS A 58 -48.16 41.28 40.07
C CYS A 58 -49.44 41.17 39.23
N CYS A 59 -50.44 40.40 39.70
CA CYS A 59 -51.72 40.27 39.00
C CYS A 59 -52.48 41.61 38.92
N SER A 60 -52.41 42.42 39.98
CA SER A 60 -53.01 43.76 40.01
C SER A 60 -52.35 44.68 38.98
N VAL A 61 -51.02 44.72 38.94
CA VAL A 61 -50.24 45.49 37.94
C VAL A 61 -50.51 45.01 36.53
N ALA A 62 -50.61 43.69 36.30
CA ALA A 62 -50.94 43.13 34.99
C ALA A 62 -52.37 43.52 34.56
N LYS A 63 -53.33 43.49 35.48
CA LYS A 63 -54.72 43.87 35.23
C LYS A 63 -54.88 45.35 34.90
N ASP A 64 -54.17 46.23 35.62
CA ASP A 64 -54.16 47.68 35.34
C ASP A 64 -53.56 47.99 33.96
N ARG A 65 -52.71 47.10 33.44
CA ARG A 65 -52.15 47.15 32.08
C ARG A 65 -53.02 46.45 31.03
N GLY A 66 -54.18 45.92 31.41
CA GLY A 66 -55.16 45.30 30.52
C GLY A 66 -54.89 43.83 30.19
N PHE A 67 -54.18 43.10 31.06
CA PHE A 67 -53.95 41.67 30.91
C PHE A 67 -54.82 40.83 31.86
N ASP A 68 -55.60 39.91 31.28
CA ASP A 68 -56.42 38.95 32.03
C ASP A 68 -55.60 37.75 32.56
N TRP A 69 -54.40 37.55 32.00
CA TRP A 69 -53.55 36.40 32.26
C TRP A 69 -52.10 36.81 32.50
N VAL A 70 -51.46 36.18 33.48
CA VAL A 70 -50.04 36.34 33.77
C VAL A 70 -49.34 34.98 33.86
N TRP A 71 -48.13 34.89 33.32
CA TRP A 71 -47.25 33.74 33.51
C TRP A 71 -46.22 34.03 34.60
N ILE A 72 -46.05 33.10 35.53
CA ILE A 72 -45.09 33.17 36.62
C ILE A 72 -44.44 31.79 36.79
N ASP A 73 -43.13 31.72 36.63
CA ASP A 73 -42.33 30.47 36.63
C ASP A 73 -42.56 29.58 37.88
N THR A 74 -42.81 30.19 39.02
CA THR A 74 -42.94 29.51 40.32
C THR A 74 -44.27 28.78 40.51
N CYS A 75 -45.36 29.30 39.95
CA CYS A 75 -46.69 28.70 40.09
C CYS A 75 -47.32 28.21 38.78
N CYS A 76 -46.75 28.55 37.62
CA CYS A 76 -47.24 28.06 36.32
C CYS A 76 -46.53 26.79 35.84
N ILE A 77 -45.39 26.43 36.44
CA ILE A 77 -44.61 25.23 36.12
C ILE A 77 -44.67 24.23 37.27
N ASP A 78 -44.92 22.96 36.97
CA ASP A 78 -44.70 21.87 37.91
C ASP A 78 -43.21 21.55 38.00
N LYS A 79 -42.52 22.19 38.94
CA LYS A 79 -41.10 21.96 39.20
C LYS A 79 -40.80 20.55 39.75
N THR A 80 -41.81 19.78 40.14
CA THR A 80 -41.64 18.39 40.59
C THR A 80 -41.63 17.39 39.44
N SER A 81 -42.19 17.76 38.28
CA SER A 81 -42.15 16.99 37.05
C SER A 81 -40.88 17.31 36.26
N SER A 82 -39.95 16.35 36.17
CA SER A 82 -38.72 16.53 35.39
C SER A 82 -38.98 16.73 33.89
N ALA A 83 -40.05 16.11 33.35
CA ALA A 83 -40.47 16.27 31.97
C ALA A 83 -40.96 17.70 31.71
N GLU A 84 -41.88 18.20 32.53
CA GLU A 84 -42.42 19.55 32.38
C GLU A 84 -41.35 20.62 32.64
N LEU A 85 -40.49 20.42 33.65
CA LEU A 85 -39.38 21.32 33.89
C LEU A 85 -38.45 21.42 32.68
N SER A 86 -38.14 20.29 32.04
CA SER A 86 -37.32 20.27 30.81
C SER A 86 -38.02 20.96 29.63
N GLU A 87 -39.31 20.72 29.44
CA GLU A 87 -40.11 21.37 28.40
C GLU A 87 -40.19 22.88 28.62
N ALA A 88 -40.49 23.30 29.85
CA ALA A 88 -40.62 24.68 30.25
C ALA A 88 -39.33 25.47 30.03
N ILE A 89 -38.20 24.86 30.35
CA ILE A 89 -36.89 25.46 30.12
C ILE A 89 -36.65 25.72 28.63
N ASN A 90 -36.88 24.72 27.79
CA ASN A 90 -36.62 24.85 26.36
C ASN A 90 -37.64 25.74 25.65
N SER A 91 -38.80 25.97 26.27
CA SER A 91 -39.84 26.87 25.79
C SER A 91 -39.75 28.28 26.38
N MET A 92 -38.90 28.49 27.39
CA MET A 92 -38.91 29.72 28.20
C MET A 92 -38.64 30.97 27.35
N TYR A 93 -37.64 30.89 26.46
CA TYR A 93 -37.32 32.00 25.57
C TYR A 93 -38.51 32.38 24.67
N GLN A 94 -39.18 31.36 24.10
CA GLN A 94 -40.38 31.53 23.29
C GLN A 94 -41.52 32.15 24.12
N TRP A 95 -41.74 31.67 25.35
CA TRP A 95 -42.76 32.25 26.24
C TRP A 95 -42.47 33.71 26.63
N TYR A 96 -41.21 34.11 26.76
CA TYR A 96 -40.85 35.51 26.93
C TYR A 96 -41.03 36.33 25.63
N GLN A 97 -40.79 35.74 24.45
CA GLN A 97 -41.02 36.41 23.16
C GLN A 97 -42.51 36.63 22.87
N ASP A 98 -43.35 35.64 23.17
CA ASP A 98 -44.80 35.69 22.91
C ASP A 98 -45.56 36.53 23.96
N ALA A 99 -44.94 36.79 25.12
CA ALA A 99 -45.50 37.67 26.13
C ALA A 99 -45.58 39.11 25.63
N ALA A 100 -46.72 39.76 25.87
CA ALA A 100 -46.89 41.15 25.45
C ALA A 100 -46.04 42.13 26.29
N ASP A 101 -46.00 41.90 27.60
CA ASP A 101 -45.25 42.69 28.58
C ASP A 101 -44.48 41.77 29.52
N CYS A 102 -43.18 42.02 29.69
CA CYS A 102 -42.37 41.47 30.76
C CYS A 102 -42.32 42.45 31.94
N LEU A 103 -42.90 42.05 33.07
CA LEU A 103 -42.92 42.79 34.32
C LEU A 103 -41.74 42.30 35.16
N THR A 104 -40.69 43.10 35.27
CA THR A 104 -39.48 42.72 36.02
C THR A 104 -39.49 43.34 37.41
N TYR A 105 -39.71 42.52 38.44
CA TYR A 105 -39.75 42.95 39.83
C TYR A 105 -38.40 42.77 40.52
N LEU A 106 -37.85 43.86 41.05
CA LEU A 106 -36.54 43.91 41.69
C LEU A 106 -36.68 44.16 43.20
N SER A 107 -36.66 43.09 44.00
CA SER A 107 -36.85 43.16 45.45
C SER A 107 -35.74 43.90 46.20
N ASP A 108 -34.58 44.07 45.57
CA ASP A 108 -33.36 44.61 46.18
C ASP A 108 -32.96 45.99 45.66
N VAL A 109 -33.81 46.62 44.85
CA VAL A 109 -33.55 47.93 44.24
C VAL A 109 -34.55 48.94 44.79
N PRO A 110 -34.16 49.80 45.75
CA PRO A 110 -35.06 50.81 46.33
C PRO A 110 -35.22 52.05 45.43
N SER A 111 -34.35 52.23 44.43
CA SER A 111 -34.42 53.34 43.47
C SER A 111 -33.56 53.08 42.23
N ARG A 112 -33.81 53.83 41.15
CA ARG A 112 -33.09 53.71 39.86
C ARG A 112 -31.56 53.80 40.01
N ALA A 113 -31.04 54.58 40.96
CA ALA A 113 -29.59 54.71 41.19
C ALA A 113 -28.92 53.39 41.62
N LYS A 114 -29.68 52.44 42.17
CA LYS A 114 -29.20 51.13 42.61
C LYS A 114 -29.50 50.00 41.63
N PHE A 115 -30.12 50.30 40.48
CA PHE A 115 -30.50 49.30 39.47
C PHE A 115 -29.33 48.38 39.06
N SER A 116 -28.16 48.97 38.80
CA SER A 116 -26.96 48.25 38.38
C SER A 116 -26.46 47.23 39.41
N ASP A 117 -26.83 47.35 40.69
CA ASP A 117 -26.37 46.48 41.77
C ASP A 117 -27.34 45.32 42.05
N SER A 118 -28.45 45.22 41.30
CA SER A 118 -29.47 44.20 41.53
C SER A 118 -28.93 42.78 41.35
N ARG A 119 -29.29 41.90 42.28
CA ARG A 119 -29.14 40.45 42.22
C ARG A 119 -29.92 39.83 41.07
N TRP A 120 -30.87 40.54 40.46
CA TRP A 120 -31.53 40.07 39.25
C TRP A 120 -30.53 39.75 38.12
N PHE A 121 -29.41 40.47 38.05
CA PHE A 121 -28.34 40.21 37.08
C PHE A 121 -27.57 38.91 37.34
N THR A 122 -27.65 38.33 38.54
CA THR A 122 -27.00 37.05 38.90
C THR A 122 -27.90 35.84 38.63
N ARG A 123 -29.16 36.04 38.19
CA ARG A 123 -30.03 34.93 37.80
C ARG A 123 -29.51 34.22 36.55
N GLY A 124 -29.84 32.94 36.44
CA GLY A 124 -29.43 32.14 35.29
C GLY A 124 -30.13 32.50 33.98
N TRP A 125 -31.32 33.08 34.04
CA TRP A 125 -32.15 33.35 32.87
C TRP A 125 -32.12 34.81 32.38
N THR A 126 -31.46 35.70 33.13
CA THR A 126 -31.51 37.16 32.93
C THR A 126 -31.32 37.61 31.49
N LEU A 127 -30.36 37.04 30.74
CA LEU A 127 -30.07 37.50 29.37
C LEU A 127 -31.22 37.19 28.41
N GLN A 128 -31.86 36.03 28.57
CA GLN A 128 -33.04 35.63 27.79
C GLN A 128 -34.24 36.48 28.18
N GLU A 129 -34.49 36.65 29.48
CA GLU A 129 -35.57 37.50 29.99
C GLU A 129 -35.43 38.96 29.56
N LEU A 130 -34.19 39.43 29.39
CA LEU A 130 -33.88 40.78 28.95
C LEU A 130 -34.10 40.99 27.44
N ILE A 131 -33.75 40.00 26.62
CA ILE A 131 -33.72 40.12 25.16
C ILE A 131 -35.04 39.65 24.52
N ALA A 132 -35.61 38.53 24.97
CA ALA A 132 -36.77 37.91 24.33
C ALA A 132 -38.00 38.83 24.26
N PRO A 133 -38.42 39.51 25.34
CA PRO A 133 -39.68 40.25 25.32
C PRO A 133 -39.65 41.46 24.39
N PRO A 134 -40.76 41.77 23.70
CA PRO A 134 -40.90 42.99 22.94
C PRO A 134 -40.90 44.22 23.87
N THR A 135 -41.61 44.13 25.00
CA THR A 135 -41.72 45.18 26.02
C THR A 135 -41.24 44.64 27.36
N LEU A 136 -40.35 45.38 28.03
CA LEU A 136 -39.84 45.03 29.36
C LEU A 136 -39.78 46.26 30.25
N VAL A 137 -40.43 46.16 31.41
CA VAL A 137 -40.55 47.24 32.40
C VAL A 137 -40.03 46.77 33.74
N PHE A 138 -39.15 47.57 34.33
CA PHE A 138 -38.57 47.31 35.65
C PHE A 138 -39.35 48.03 36.75
N PHE A 139 -39.56 47.31 37.85
CA PHE A 139 -40.23 47.78 39.04
C PHE A 139 -39.33 47.59 40.27
N ASP A 140 -39.42 48.52 41.22
CA ASP A 140 -38.78 48.40 42.53
C ASP A 140 -39.56 47.47 43.48
N GLU A 141 -39.08 47.36 44.73
CA GLU A 141 -39.71 46.57 45.79
C GLU A 141 -41.17 46.99 46.13
N ASN A 142 -41.59 48.19 45.72
CA ASN A 142 -42.93 48.73 45.97
C ASN A 142 -43.80 48.74 44.70
N TRP A 143 -43.40 48.04 43.62
CA TRP A 143 -44.06 48.06 42.31
C TRP A 143 -44.09 49.46 41.63
N THR A 144 -43.14 50.33 41.96
CA THR A 144 -42.95 51.62 41.28
C THR A 144 -42.08 51.44 40.05
N VAL A 145 -42.47 52.04 38.92
CA VAL A 145 -41.72 51.95 37.65
C VAL A 145 -40.35 52.61 37.77
N LEU A 146 -39.30 51.83 37.54
CA LEU A 146 -37.90 52.29 37.47
C LEU A 146 -37.51 52.76 36.06
N GLY A 147 -38.13 52.16 35.04
CA GLY A 147 -37.89 52.45 33.62
C GLY A 147 -38.11 51.22 32.74
N THR A 148 -38.04 51.42 31.43
CA THR A 148 -38.05 50.35 30.43
C THR A 148 -36.64 49.85 30.09
N ARG A 149 -36.54 48.75 29.33
CA ARG A 149 -35.27 48.28 28.74
C ARG A 149 -34.54 49.37 27.95
N VAL A 150 -35.27 50.24 27.25
CA VAL A 150 -34.69 51.34 26.47
C VAL A 150 -34.20 52.46 27.38
N ASP A 151 -34.97 52.82 28.42
CA ASP A 151 -34.60 53.90 29.35
C ASP A 151 -33.32 53.61 30.15
N LEU A 152 -33.04 52.33 30.38
CA LEU A 152 -31.91 51.82 31.19
C LEU A 152 -30.83 51.14 30.34
N GLN A 153 -30.86 51.34 29.01
CA GLN A 153 -30.00 50.57 28.10
C GLN A 153 -28.50 50.75 28.33
N HIS A 154 -28.06 51.93 28.82
CA HIS A 154 -26.63 52.20 29.07
C HIS A 154 -26.14 51.45 30.30
N GLU A 155 -26.93 51.47 31.38
CA GLU A 155 -26.67 50.73 32.61
C GLU A 155 -26.68 49.22 32.33
N ILE A 156 -27.69 48.74 31.59
CA ILE A 156 -27.79 47.32 31.17
C ILE A 156 -26.60 46.92 30.29
N SER A 157 -26.25 47.73 29.29
CA SER A 157 -25.13 47.47 28.39
C SER A 157 -23.81 47.40 29.14
N SER A 158 -23.58 48.30 30.11
CA SER A 158 -22.38 48.28 30.96
C SER A 158 -22.26 46.99 31.78
N ARG A 159 -23.39 46.43 32.23
CA ARG A 159 -23.44 45.22 33.07
C ARG A 159 -23.41 43.91 32.28
N THR A 160 -24.01 43.89 31.09
CA THR A 160 -24.21 42.65 30.31
C THR A 160 -23.38 42.60 29.03
N ARG A 161 -22.76 43.71 28.62
CA ARG A 161 -22.09 43.88 27.32
C ARG A 161 -23.02 43.73 26.11
N ILE A 162 -24.33 43.63 26.32
CA ILE A 162 -25.31 43.65 25.23
C ILE A 162 -25.30 45.06 24.62
N PRO A 163 -25.13 45.21 23.30
CA PRO A 163 -25.14 46.51 22.64
C PRO A 163 -26.49 47.22 22.82
N PRO A 164 -26.51 48.56 22.99
CA PRO A 164 -27.76 49.32 23.07
C PRO A 164 -28.70 49.10 21.88
N ALA A 165 -28.15 48.84 20.69
CA ALA A 165 -28.93 48.51 19.49
C ALA A 165 -29.81 47.26 19.66
N ILE A 166 -29.34 46.22 20.37
CA ILE A 166 -30.15 45.02 20.67
C ILE A 166 -31.19 45.32 21.75
N LEU A 167 -30.81 46.09 22.78
CA LEU A 167 -31.73 46.49 23.86
C LEU A 167 -32.89 47.38 23.36
N SER A 168 -32.69 48.05 22.23
CA SER A 168 -33.72 48.82 21.53
C SER A 168 -34.56 48.01 20.53
N GLY A 169 -34.42 46.68 20.48
CA GLY A 169 -35.18 45.79 19.59
C GLY A 169 -34.52 45.51 18.22
N GLY A 170 -33.21 45.75 18.09
CA GLY A 170 -32.47 45.39 16.88
C GLY A 170 -32.39 43.87 16.64
N PRO A 171 -32.14 43.44 15.39
CA PRO A 171 -32.12 42.02 15.03
C PRO A 171 -30.90 41.29 15.65
N LEU A 172 -31.15 40.16 16.31
CA LEU A 172 -30.09 39.31 16.87
C LEU A 172 -29.18 38.72 15.79
N ASP A 173 -29.69 38.46 14.59
CA ASP A 173 -28.95 37.82 13.50
C ASP A 173 -27.86 38.72 12.90
N ALA A 174 -27.87 40.02 13.22
CA ALA A 174 -26.81 40.94 12.82
C ALA A 174 -25.50 40.77 13.61
N PHE A 175 -25.51 39.94 14.66
CA PHE A 175 -24.36 39.75 15.56
C PHE A 175 -23.81 38.32 15.45
N SER A 176 -22.48 38.22 15.42
CA SER A 176 -21.79 36.94 15.38
C SER A 176 -21.99 36.15 16.68
N ILE A 177 -21.74 34.84 16.62
CA ILE A 177 -21.77 33.97 17.80
C ILE A 177 -20.83 34.49 18.88
N SER A 178 -19.61 34.87 18.52
CA SER A 178 -18.65 35.39 19.50
C SER A 178 -19.13 36.64 20.24
N GLN A 179 -19.88 37.52 19.56
CA GLN A 179 -20.46 38.71 20.18
C GLN A 179 -21.53 38.31 21.19
N LYS A 180 -22.46 37.43 20.78
CA LYS A 180 -23.51 36.89 21.65
C LYS A 180 -22.94 36.15 22.87
N MET A 181 -21.90 35.35 22.67
CA MET A 181 -21.17 34.66 23.75
C MET A 181 -20.54 35.65 24.75
N SER A 182 -20.01 36.77 24.26
CA SER A 182 -19.39 37.80 25.10
C SER A 182 -20.39 38.46 26.08
N TRP A 183 -21.69 38.39 25.82
CA TRP A 183 -22.73 38.94 26.70
C TRP A 183 -22.84 38.18 28.03
N ALA A 184 -22.37 36.93 28.06
CA ALA A 184 -22.31 36.14 29.28
C ALA A 184 -20.96 36.23 30.04
N ALA A 185 -19.98 36.93 29.47
CA ALA A 185 -18.66 37.07 30.05
C ALA A 185 -18.67 38.02 31.26
N GLY A 186 -17.97 37.64 32.33
CA GLY A 186 -17.94 38.34 33.62
C GLY A 186 -19.17 38.12 34.51
N ARG A 187 -20.21 37.42 34.02
CA ARG A 187 -21.40 37.10 34.83
C ARG A 187 -21.05 36.12 35.95
N LYS A 188 -21.61 36.38 37.14
CA LYS A 188 -21.61 35.47 38.29
C LYS A 188 -23.03 35.03 38.56
N THR A 189 -23.32 33.75 38.37
CA THR A 189 -24.64 33.16 38.56
C THR A 189 -24.66 32.24 39.78
N THR A 190 -25.86 31.91 40.26
CA THR A 190 -26.04 30.99 41.40
C THR A 190 -25.42 29.62 41.13
N ARG A 191 -25.62 29.06 39.92
CA ARG A 191 -24.95 27.83 39.46
C ARG A 191 -24.02 28.15 38.30
N THR A 192 -22.91 27.44 38.18
CA THR A 192 -21.93 27.67 37.10
C THR A 192 -22.54 27.40 35.73
N GLU A 193 -23.36 26.36 35.62
CA GLU A 193 -24.00 25.93 34.38
C GLU A 193 -25.00 26.96 33.82
N ASP A 194 -25.59 27.78 34.69
CA ASP A 194 -26.53 28.84 34.32
C ASP A 194 -25.90 29.89 33.39
N ARG A 195 -24.58 30.04 33.42
CA ARG A 195 -23.86 30.91 32.49
C ARG A 195 -24.04 30.46 31.05
N ALA A 196 -24.09 29.15 30.81
CA ALA A 196 -24.41 28.58 29.51
C ALA A 196 -25.91 28.65 29.23
N TYR A 197 -26.75 28.27 30.20
CA TYR A 197 -28.20 28.24 30.01
C TYR A 197 -28.79 29.62 29.71
N SER A 198 -28.18 30.69 30.22
CA SER A 198 -28.54 32.07 29.91
C SER A 198 -28.48 32.43 28.43
N LEU A 199 -27.85 31.60 27.59
CA LEU A 199 -27.63 31.86 26.16
C LEU A 199 -28.50 30.98 25.24
N LEU A 200 -29.20 29.96 25.76
CA LEU A 200 -29.87 28.94 24.94
C LEU A 200 -30.81 29.52 23.89
N GLY A 201 -31.81 30.28 24.35
CA GLY A 201 -32.80 30.90 23.48
C GLY A 201 -32.22 31.96 22.56
N ILE A 202 -31.15 32.66 22.97
CA ILE A 202 -30.45 33.65 22.12
C ILE A 202 -29.86 32.98 20.87
N PHE A 203 -29.52 31.70 20.96
CA PHE A 203 -29.04 30.89 19.84
C PHE A 203 -30.09 29.94 19.25
N GLY A 204 -31.34 29.97 19.74
CA GLY A 204 -32.38 29.03 19.30
C GLY A 204 -32.06 27.56 19.61
N ILE A 205 -31.32 27.30 20.70
CA ILE A 205 -30.87 25.95 21.08
C ILE A 205 -31.82 25.32 22.07
N ASN A 206 -32.18 24.07 21.78
CA ASN A 206 -32.92 23.21 22.66
C ASN A 206 -31.99 22.11 23.19
N MET A 207 -31.78 22.03 24.50
CA MET A 207 -30.92 21.02 25.11
C MET A 207 -31.36 20.65 26.54
N PRO A 208 -31.30 19.36 26.95
CA PRO A 208 -31.70 18.95 28.29
C PRO A 208 -30.86 19.62 29.38
N LEU A 209 -31.41 19.92 30.56
CA LEU A 209 -30.59 20.41 31.67
C LEU A 209 -29.98 19.26 32.46
N ILE A 210 -28.69 19.43 32.77
CA ILE A 210 -27.94 18.49 33.59
C ILE A 210 -27.30 19.31 34.71
N TYR A 211 -28.06 19.53 35.78
CA TYR A 211 -27.53 20.24 36.94
C TYR A 211 -26.38 19.46 37.59
N GLY A 212 -25.31 20.17 37.95
CA GLY A 212 -24.07 19.57 38.46
C GLY A 212 -22.99 19.31 37.38
N GLU A 213 -23.29 19.57 36.10
CA GLU A 213 -22.32 19.45 35.00
C GLU A 213 -21.28 20.60 34.98
N LYS A 214 -21.58 21.73 35.64
CA LYS A 214 -20.69 22.91 35.77
C LYS A 214 -20.22 23.43 34.41
N GLU A 215 -18.90 23.55 34.18
CA GLU A 215 -18.28 24.09 32.97
C GLU A 215 -18.56 23.23 31.72
N THR A 216 -18.96 21.96 31.87
CA THR A 216 -19.29 21.12 30.72
C THR A 216 -20.57 21.56 30.02
N SER A 217 -21.47 22.27 30.70
CA SER A 217 -22.69 22.80 30.09
C SER A 217 -22.36 23.77 28.96
N PHE A 218 -21.28 24.56 29.13
CA PHE A 218 -20.87 25.55 28.13
C PHE A 218 -20.22 24.90 26.91
N LEU A 219 -19.50 23.78 27.09
CA LEU A 219 -19.04 22.97 25.95
C LEU A 219 -20.23 22.39 25.17
N ARG A 220 -21.21 21.82 25.89
CA ARG A 220 -22.40 21.22 25.28
C ARG A 220 -23.24 22.25 24.53
N LEU A 221 -23.42 23.45 25.08
CA LEU A 221 -24.05 24.58 24.39
C LEU A 221 -23.36 24.85 23.04
N GLN A 222 -22.03 24.96 23.03
CA GLN A 222 -21.30 25.22 21.79
C GLN A 222 -21.43 24.06 20.78
N GLU A 223 -21.51 22.81 21.24
CA GLU A 223 -21.76 21.66 20.38
C GLU A 223 -23.15 21.69 19.74
N GLU A 224 -24.19 22.09 20.48
CA GLU A 224 -25.53 22.27 19.92
C GLU A 224 -25.58 23.44 18.93
N ILE A 225 -24.85 24.53 19.21
CA ILE A 225 -24.73 25.67 18.27
C ILE A 225 -24.10 25.24 16.94
N ILE A 226 -23.08 24.38 16.98
CA ILE A 226 -22.44 23.87 15.75
C ILE A 226 -23.44 23.06 14.89
N LYS A 227 -24.48 22.46 15.47
CA LYS A 227 -25.49 21.72 14.69
C LYS A 227 -26.41 22.61 13.87
N VAL A 228 -26.56 23.88 14.25
CA VAL A 228 -27.52 24.81 13.65
C VAL A 228 -26.86 26.02 12.99
N SER A 229 -25.55 26.22 13.15
CA SER A 229 -24.82 27.37 12.61
C SER A 229 -23.41 27.03 12.13
N ASP A 230 -23.01 27.67 11.03
CA ASP A 230 -21.69 27.58 10.41
C ASP A 230 -20.76 28.78 10.73
N ASP A 231 -21.18 29.66 11.64
CA ASP A 231 -20.42 30.85 12.03
C ASP A 231 -19.17 30.48 12.84
N GLN A 232 -18.01 30.65 12.19
CA GLN A 232 -16.70 30.30 12.73
C GLN A 232 -16.18 31.29 13.79
N SER A 233 -16.87 32.40 14.02
CA SER A 233 -16.56 33.33 15.11
C SER A 233 -16.61 32.65 16.48
N LEU A 234 -17.39 31.55 16.60
CA LEU A 234 -17.42 30.69 17.78
C LEU A 234 -16.02 30.26 18.25
N PHE A 235 -15.05 30.10 17.34
CA PHE A 235 -13.70 29.67 17.69
C PHE A 235 -12.75 30.84 18.00
N ALA A 236 -13.20 32.08 17.85
CA ALA A 236 -12.41 33.29 18.08
C ALA A 236 -12.46 33.78 19.55
N TRP A 237 -12.10 32.89 20.48
CA TRP A 237 -11.97 33.19 21.91
C TRP A 237 -10.50 33.20 22.37
N ARG A 238 -10.21 33.79 23.52
CA ARG A 238 -8.87 33.83 24.16
C ARG A 238 -8.96 33.35 25.61
N SER A 239 -8.15 32.35 25.99
CA SER A 239 -8.10 31.87 27.38
C SER A 239 -6.82 31.07 27.66
N PRO A 240 -6.24 31.16 28.87
CA PRO A 240 -5.18 30.24 29.30
C PRO A 240 -5.68 28.79 29.50
N ASP A 241 -6.99 28.59 29.65
CA ASP A 241 -7.57 27.26 29.84
C ASP A 241 -7.67 26.49 28.52
N ARG A 242 -7.01 25.34 28.47
CA ARG A 242 -6.91 24.47 27.28
C ARG A 242 -7.82 23.24 27.35
N ARG A 243 -8.53 23.02 28.47
CA ARG A 243 -9.31 21.79 28.72
C ARG A 243 -10.46 21.58 27.74
N GLY A 244 -10.92 22.63 27.06
CA GLY A 244 -11.96 22.57 26.02
C GLY A 244 -11.45 22.26 24.61
N GLY A 245 -10.13 22.26 24.39
CA GLY A 245 -9.53 22.06 23.06
C GLY A 245 -9.86 23.22 22.11
N LEU A 246 -10.67 22.96 21.09
CA LEU A 246 -11.16 24.02 20.19
C LEU A 246 -12.26 24.89 20.84
N LEU A 247 -13.07 24.31 21.72
CA LEU A 247 -14.19 24.99 22.37
C LEU A 247 -13.73 25.71 23.64
N ALA A 248 -14.37 26.83 23.96
CA ALA A 248 -14.09 27.57 25.19
C ALA A 248 -14.68 26.84 26.41
N THR A 249 -14.02 26.91 27.55
CA THR A 249 -14.53 26.28 28.80
C THR A 249 -15.51 27.16 29.56
N SER A 250 -15.55 28.46 29.27
CA SER A 250 -16.50 29.41 29.86
C SER A 250 -16.74 30.62 28.94
N PRO A 251 -17.84 31.37 29.16
CA PRO A 251 -18.08 32.62 28.45
C PRO A 251 -16.98 33.67 28.61
N ASP A 252 -16.19 33.62 29.70
CA ASP A 252 -15.12 34.59 29.95
C ASP A 252 -14.05 34.58 28.86
N ALA A 253 -13.88 33.46 28.15
CA ALA A 253 -12.97 33.36 27.02
C ALA A 253 -13.37 34.28 25.84
N PHE A 254 -14.62 34.73 25.78
CA PHE A 254 -15.14 35.65 24.76
C PHE A 254 -15.17 37.10 25.23
N ALA A 255 -14.59 37.43 26.40
CA ALA A 255 -14.68 38.76 26.98
C ALA A 255 -14.18 39.88 26.05
N GLU A 256 -13.16 39.58 25.24
CA GLU A 256 -12.56 40.50 24.26
C GLU A 256 -13.04 40.27 22.83
N SER A 257 -14.02 39.38 22.64
CA SER A 257 -14.52 39.00 21.31
C SER A 257 -15.77 39.77 20.88
N GLY A 258 -16.20 40.79 21.65
CA GLY A 258 -17.40 41.58 21.37
C GLY A 258 -17.35 42.44 20.11
N ASN A 259 -16.16 42.61 19.50
CA ASN A 259 -15.97 43.32 18.24
C ASN A 259 -15.73 42.37 17.05
N ILE A 260 -15.79 41.06 17.23
CA ILE A 260 -15.56 40.08 16.16
C ILE A 260 -16.84 39.91 15.36
N ILE A 261 -16.77 40.16 14.07
CA ILE A 261 -17.89 40.07 13.13
C ILE A 261 -17.61 39.00 12.10
N GLU A 262 -18.68 38.43 11.54
CA GLU A 262 -18.57 37.51 10.42
C GLU A 262 -17.89 38.21 9.23
N PHE A 263 -16.96 37.50 8.60
CA PHE A 263 -16.26 37.99 7.44
C PHE A 263 -15.85 36.83 6.57
N THR A 264 -16.44 36.77 5.37
CA THR A 264 -16.14 35.73 4.40
C THR A 264 -15.31 36.32 3.26
N PRO A 265 -13.99 36.12 3.24
CA PRO A 265 -13.16 36.50 2.11
C PRO A 265 -13.66 35.84 0.81
N PRO A 266 -13.52 36.50 -0.35
CA PRO A 266 -13.66 35.82 -1.64
C PRO A 266 -12.73 34.61 -1.66
N SER A 267 -13.20 33.46 -2.16
CA SER A 267 -12.49 32.15 -2.24
C SER A 267 -12.38 31.28 -0.97
N THR A 268 -13.07 31.63 0.13
CA THR A 268 -13.15 30.76 1.33
C THR A 268 -14.54 30.15 1.56
N LEU A 269 -15.39 30.15 0.52
CA LEU A 269 -16.69 29.50 0.56
C LEU A 269 -16.50 27.98 0.51
N SER A 270 -16.85 27.31 1.61
CA SER A 270 -16.99 25.85 1.62
C SER A 270 -18.45 25.47 1.43
N SER A 271 -18.70 24.38 0.70
CA SER A 271 -20.00 23.73 0.60
C SER A 271 -20.29 22.77 1.76
N ASN A 272 -19.33 22.56 2.65
CA ASN A 272 -19.43 21.60 3.74
C ASN A 272 -19.78 22.30 5.06
N PRO A 273 -20.81 21.82 5.79
CA PRO A 273 -21.13 22.34 7.10
C PRO A 273 -20.12 21.91 8.17
N LEU A 274 -20.03 22.69 9.24
CA LEU A 274 -19.34 22.33 10.48
C LEU A 274 -19.97 21.06 11.07
N THR A 275 -19.16 20.10 11.49
CA THR A 275 -19.66 18.84 12.04
C THR A 275 -18.87 18.38 13.25
N VAL A 276 -19.54 17.68 14.15
CA VAL A 276 -18.98 17.20 15.41
C VAL A 276 -18.92 15.67 15.39
N SER A 277 -17.77 15.10 15.72
CA SER A 277 -17.56 13.65 15.80
C SER A 277 -16.89 13.26 17.12
N GLY A 278 -16.82 11.96 17.40
CA GLY A 278 -16.04 11.44 18.53
C GLY A 278 -14.54 11.76 18.47
N ARG A 279 -13.99 12.08 17.28
CA ARG A 279 -12.56 12.43 17.11
C ARG A 279 -12.27 13.91 17.33
N GLY A 280 -13.27 14.79 17.16
CA GLY A 280 -13.06 16.23 17.08
C GLY A 280 -14.16 16.97 16.33
N ILE A 281 -13.91 18.27 16.13
CA ILE A 281 -14.74 19.18 15.33
C ILE A 281 -14.11 19.28 13.94
N HIS A 282 -14.91 19.07 12.90
CA HIS A 282 -14.50 19.08 11.51
C HIS A 282 -14.98 20.35 10.83
N LEU A 283 -14.04 21.06 10.20
CA LEU A 283 -14.30 22.33 9.53
C LEU A 283 -13.31 22.59 8.39
N ASP A 284 -13.79 23.28 7.37
CA ASP A 284 -12.99 23.67 6.22
C ASP A 284 -12.37 25.04 6.47
N LEU A 285 -11.03 25.07 6.55
CA LEU A 285 -10.28 26.30 6.81
C LEU A 285 -9.07 26.40 5.86
N PRO A 286 -8.72 27.61 5.40
CA PRO A 286 -7.40 27.88 4.87
C PRO A 286 -6.35 27.67 5.97
N PHE A 287 -5.38 26.81 5.72
CA PHE A 287 -4.29 26.51 6.65
C PHE A 287 -2.93 26.97 6.11
N ILE A 288 -2.10 27.53 6.99
CA ILE A 288 -0.77 28.06 6.67
C ILE A 288 0.24 27.45 7.65
N GLY A 289 1.04 26.49 7.21
CA GLY A 289 2.14 25.96 8.01
C GLY A 289 3.23 27.02 8.22
N ILE A 290 3.71 27.17 9.46
CA ILE A 290 4.71 28.17 9.84
C ILE A 290 5.96 27.55 10.49
N SER A 291 5.91 26.28 10.89
CA SER A 291 7.01 25.59 11.56
C SER A 291 7.07 24.12 11.15
N PRO A 292 8.27 23.52 11.02
CA PRO A 292 8.41 22.09 10.76
C PRO A 292 7.94 21.21 11.93
N ARG A 293 7.62 21.79 13.10
CA ARG A 293 7.02 21.08 14.25
C ARG A 293 5.50 20.89 14.13
N GLY A 294 4.95 20.91 12.91
CA GLY A 294 3.51 20.74 12.69
C GLY A 294 2.65 21.95 13.06
N VAL A 295 3.23 23.12 13.32
CA VAL A 295 2.46 24.31 13.75
C VAL A 295 2.09 25.18 12.55
N GLY A 296 0.83 25.62 12.51
CA GLY A 296 0.31 26.52 11.49
C GLY A 296 -0.83 27.41 11.98
N LEU A 297 -1.26 28.30 11.09
CA LEU A 297 -2.37 29.23 11.28
C LEU A 297 -3.57 28.74 10.48
N ALA A 298 -4.71 28.59 11.15
CA ALA A 298 -6.00 28.31 10.52
C ALA A 298 -6.84 29.58 10.50
N VAL A 299 -7.21 30.04 9.31
CA VAL A 299 -7.87 31.34 9.10
C VAL A 299 -9.38 31.18 9.21
N LEU A 300 -9.99 31.82 10.20
CA LEU A 300 -11.44 31.78 10.44
C LEU A 300 -12.18 32.79 9.54
N ARG A 301 -13.45 32.50 9.24
CA ARG A 301 -14.40 33.38 8.54
C ARG A 301 -14.94 34.51 9.42
N CYS A 302 -14.05 35.20 10.14
CA CYS A 302 -14.40 36.33 10.98
C CYS A 302 -13.25 37.35 11.06
N LYS A 303 -13.57 38.61 11.37
CA LYS A 303 -12.59 39.67 11.58
C LYS A 303 -12.99 40.57 12.75
N GLU A 304 -12.05 41.35 13.25
CA GLU A 304 -12.36 42.42 14.21
C GLU A 304 -12.92 43.64 13.47
N THR A 305 -13.96 44.27 14.04
CA THR A 305 -14.59 45.48 13.51
C THR A 305 -13.57 46.60 13.38
N GLY A 306 -13.58 47.33 12.26
CA GLY A 306 -12.65 48.43 11.99
C GLY A 306 -11.27 48.01 11.47
N THR A 307 -11.06 46.72 11.17
CA THR A 307 -9.82 46.25 10.53
C THR A 307 -9.94 46.22 8.99
N ASN A 308 -8.86 46.58 8.29
CA ASN A 308 -8.74 46.55 6.82
C ASN A 308 -8.67 45.11 6.27
N ASP A 309 -9.79 44.38 6.34
CA ASP A 309 -9.97 43.02 5.83
C ASP A 309 -8.91 42.02 6.31
N GLN A 310 -8.57 42.08 7.60
CA GLN A 310 -7.64 41.14 8.22
C GLN A 310 -8.43 40.07 8.99
N PRO A 311 -8.63 38.86 8.42
CA PRO A 311 -9.31 37.80 9.13
C PRO A 311 -8.49 37.33 10.34
N VAL A 312 -9.23 36.83 11.33
CA VAL A 312 -8.67 36.19 12.52
C VAL A 312 -8.14 34.81 12.17
N ALA A 313 -6.97 34.45 12.70
CA ALA A 313 -6.43 33.10 12.59
C ALA A 313 -6.01 32.54 13.95
N ILE A 314 -6.35 31.27 14.16
CA ILE A 314 -5.99 30.50 15.37
C ILE A 314 -4.77 29.62 15.09
N TYR A 315 -3.99 29.35 16.13
CA TYR A 315 -2.83 28.47 16.03
C TYR A 315 -3.25 27.02 16.23
N LEU A 316 -2.91 26.17 15.27
CA LEU A 316 -3.11 24.73 15.37
C LEU A 316 -1.78 24.00 15.25
N ARG A 317 -1.69 22.85 15.91
CA ARG A 317 -0.63 21.88 15.76
C ARG A 317 -1.19 20.59 15.18
N ASP A 318 -0.63 20.15 14.07
CA ASP A 318 -0.79 18.80 13.55
C ASP A 318 0.16 17.87 14.31
N THR A 319 -0.40 17.07 15.22
CA THR A 319 0.40 16.19 16.10
C THR A 319 0.99 15.00 15.36
N LEU A 320 0.44 14.65 14.19
CA LEU A 320 0.84 13.47 13.42
C LEU A 320 1.51 13.81 12.08
N LEU A 321 1.59 15.10 11.74
CA LEU A 321 2.10 15.60 10.45
C LEU A 321 1.33 15.01 9.24
N THR A 322 0.07 14.64 9.41
CA THR A 322 -0.76 14.03 8.35
C THR A 322 -1.77 15.00 7.73
N MET A 323 -1.93 16.19 8.31
CA MET A 323 -2.96 17.18 8.02
C MET A 323 -4.39 16.69 8.20
N THR A 324 -4.58 15.65 9.01
CA THR A 324 -5.90 15.10 9.32
C THR A 324 -6.36 15.48 10.72
N GLN A 325 -5.46 15.53 11.70
CA GLN A 325 -5.79 15.72 13.11
C GLN A 325 -4.96 16.81 13.76
N PHE A 326 -5.64 17.77 14.38
CA PHE A 326 -5.03 18.97 14.92
C PHE A 326 -5.44 19.23 16.36
N GLU A 327 -4.62 20.00 17.06
CA GLU A 327 -4.88 20.52 18.39
C GLU A 327 -4.73 22.04 18.39
N ARG A 328 -5.60 22.76 19.09
CA ARG A 328 -5.46 24.20 19.25
C ARG A 328 -4.32 24.49 20.23
N VAL A 329 -3.36 25.31 19.82
CA VAL A 329 -2.22 25.75 20.64
C VAL A 329 -2.25 27.26 20.80
N ARG A 330 -1.42 27.81 21.70
CA ARG A 330 -1.34 29.26 21.99
C ARG A 330 -2.71 29.92 22.23
N THR A 331 -3.57 29.29 23.02
CA THR A 331 -4.98 29.71 23.26
C THR A 331 -5.15 31.07 23.94
N LYS A 332 -4.08 31.63 24.52
CA LYS A 332 -4.08 32.97 25.13
C LYS A 332 -4.28 34.07 24.10
N ASP A 333 -4.01 33.81 22.82
CA ASP A 333 -4.15 34.81 21.78
C ASP A 333 -4.51 34.21 20.41
N PHE A 334 -4.95 35.05 19.49
CA PHE A 334 -5.09 34.73 18.07
C PHE A 334 -4.46 35.85 17.25
N THR A 335 -4.10 35.59 16.00
CA THR A 335 -3.41 36.58 15.16
C THR A 335 -4.28 37.09 14.02
N ARG A 336 -3.85 38.20 13.40
CA ARG A 336 -4.50 38.82 12.24
C ARG A 336 -3.70 38.49 10.98
N VAL A 337 -4.36 37.95 9.98
CA VAL A 337 -3.71 37.64 8.70
C VAL A 337 -3.87 38.81 7.74
N ARG A 338 -2.75 39.35 7.24
CA ARG A 338 -2.79 40.43 6.24
C ARG A 338 -2.99 39.83 4.84
N LEU A 339 -4.18 40.02 4.27
CA LEU A 339 -4.51 39.53 2.92
C LEU A 339 -3.63 40.13 1.81
N THR A 340 -3.02 41.30 2.03
CA THR A 340 -2.04 41.89 1.11
C THR A 340 -0.75 41.08 1.00
N ARG A 341 -0.39 40.33 2.04
CA ARG A 341 0.78 39.44 2.07
C ARG A 341 0.42 37.98 1.80
N VAL A 342 -0.83 37.59 2.06
CA VAL A 342 -1.35 36.23 1.84
C VAL A 342 -2.56 36.28 0.94
N ARG A 343 -2.40 35.83 -0.30
CA ARG A 343 -3.56 35.47 -1.12
C ARG A 343 -4.18 34.22 -0.48
N LEU A 344 -5.41 34.31 0.02
CA LEU A 344 -6.13 33.13 0.52
C LEU A 344 -6.69 32.27 -0.61
N SER A 345 -7.00 32.85 -1.78
CA SER A 345 -7.27 32.10 -3.02
C SER A 345 -6.12 31.18 -3.41
N GLN A 346 -4.92 31.65 -3.05
CA GLN A 346 -3.66 30.98 -2.76
C GLN A 346 -3.55 29.76 -1.86
N ARG A 347 -4.61 29.32 -1.17
CA ARG A 347 -4.51 28.31 -0.12
C ARG A 347 -5.74 27.42 -0.22
N PRO A 348 -5.58 26.09 -0.36
CA PRO A 348 -6.73 25.20 -0.40
C PRO A 348 -7.53 25.31 0.90
N LEU A 349 -8.86 25.24 0.77
CA LEU A 349 -9.70 24.87 1.90
C LEU A 349 -9.35 23.42 2.27
N THR A 350 -8.83 23.24 3.48
CA THR A 350 -8.50 21.91 4.01
C THR A 350 -9.54 21.55 5.04
N ARG A 351 -10.16 20.36 4.89
CA ARG A 351 -11.03 19.83 5.94
C ARG A 351 -10.19 19.33 7.09
N ILE A 352 -10.26 20.04 8.21
CA ILE A 352 -9.41 19.83 9.38
C ILE A 352 -10.26 19.25 10.50
N CYS A 353 -9.78 18.20 11.18
CA CYS A 353 -10.37 17.71 12.42
C CYS A 353 -9.55 18.22 13.61
N ILE A 354 -10.13 19.11 14.41
CA ILE A 354 -9.48 19.63 15.63
C ILE A 354 -10.01 18.85 16.84
N ARG A 355 -9.12 18.27 17.62
CA ARG A 355 -9.47 17.50 18.82
C ARG A 355 -10.28 18.34 19.81
N LYS A 356 -11.31 17.71 20.37
CA LYS A 356 -12.00 18.23 21.55
C LYS A 356 -11.10 18.04 22.77
N GLY A 357 -11.14 18.99 23.69
CA GLY A 357 -10.48 18.81 24.98
C GLY A 357 -11.25 17.81 25.86
N ARG A 358 -10.51 17.14 26.75
CA ARG A 358 -11.11 16.27 27.79
C ARG A 358 -11.16 17.06 29.09
N MET A 359 -12.37 17.30 29.60
CA MET A 359 -12.59 17.92 30.91
C MET A 359 -12.12 16.96 32.02
N MET A 360 -10.83 17.03 32.38
CA MET A 360 -10.25 16.33 33.54
C MET A 360 -10.27 17.27 34.76
N ARG A 361 -10.32 16.72 35.99
CA ARG A 361 -10.12 17.52 37.22
C ARG A 361 -8.74 18.18 37.17
N ALA A 362 -8.67 19.48 37.49
CA ALA A 362 -7.46 20.30 37.41
C ALA A 362 -6.23 19.70 38.13
N GLU A 363 -6.46 18.88 39.16
CA GLU A 363 -5.44 18.22 39.98
C GLU A 363 -4.67 17.09 39.26
N ALA A 364 -5.20 16.54 38.16
CA ALA A 364 -4.56 15.44 37.42
C ALA A 364 -3.54 15.91 36.36
N LEU A 365 -3.43 17.22 36.10
CA LEU A 365 -2.58 17.77 35.03
C LEU A 365 -1.20 18.24 35.50
N ASN A 366 -0.94 18.29 36.81
CA ASN A 366 0.38 18.63 37.35
C ASN A 366 1.46 17.54 37.15
N GLY A 367 1.11 16.40 36.53
CA GLY A 367 2.04 15.29 36.25
C GLY A 367 2.56 15.18 34.80
N PHE A 368 2.00 15.93 33.85
CA PHE A 368 2.44 15.90 32.44
C PHE A 368 2.93 17.28 32.02
N GLY A 369 4.20 17.55 32.33
CA GLY A 369 4.89 18.76 31.91
C GLY A 369 5.00 18.87 30.39
N TYR A 370 4.02 19.53 29.77
CA TYR A 370 4.23 20.26 28.52
C TYR A 370 4.20 21.75 28.85
N GLY A 371 5.33 22.25 29.33
CA GLY A 371 5.53 23.66 29.67
C GLY A 371 5.38 24.56 28.44
N ASP A 372 4.56 25.60 28.61
CA ASP A 372 4.37 26.72 27.67
C ASP A 372 5.69 27.52 27.44
N GLU A 373 6.73 27.26 28.24
CA GLU A 373 7.98 28.04 28.26
C GLU A 373 8.96 27.68 27.14
N GLY A 374 8.80 26.53 26.48
CA GLY A 374 9.62 26.14 25.32
C GLY A 374 9.05 26.56 23.95
N GLU A 375 7.85 27.13 23.90
CA GLU A 375 7.11 27.42 22.66
C GLU A 375 7.17 28.89 22.22
N ALA A 376 7.99 29.72 22.87
CA ALA A 376 8.33 31.07 22.43
C ALA A 376 9.42 31.07 21.33
N ALA A 377 9.33 30.16 20.35
CA ALA A 377 10.11 30.33 19.12
C ALA A 377 9.47 31.45 18.30
N GLU A 378 10.26 32.51 18.08
CA GLU A 378 9.93 33.70 17.29
C GLU A 378 9.19 33.30 16.01
N ILE A 379 7.97 33.83 15.82
CA ILE A 379 7.33 33.83 14.52
C ILE A 379 8.31 34.59 13.60
N PRO A 380 8.82 34.00 12.51
CA PRO A 380 9.69 34.73 11.59
C PRO A 380 8.99 36.02 11.18
N LYS A 381 9.67 37.18 11.33
CA LYS A 381 9.12 38.50 10.96
C LYS A 381 8.59 38.54 9.52
N ASP A 382 9.11 37.64 8.68
CA ASP A 382 8.56 37.25 7.39
C ASP A 382 8.04 35.81 7.43
N VAL A 383 6.73 35.65 7.63
CA VAL A 383 5.98 34.39 7.60
C VAL A 383 6.00 33.70 6.21
N TYR A 384 6.73 34.26 5.23
CA TYR A 384 6.62 33.91 3.81
C TYR A 384 7.99 33.60 3.19
N PRO A 385 8.38 32.32 3.06
CA PRO A 385 9.60 31.92 2.36
C PRO A 385 9.52 32.27 0.86
N LYS A 386 10.66 32.57 0.21
CA LYS A 386 10.73 32.87 -1.24
C LYS A 386 10.39 31.62 -2.11
N PRO A 387 9.79 31.78 -3.31
CA PRO A 387 9.14 30.69 -4.06
C PRO A 387 10.04 29.72 -4.87
N LEU A 388 11.23 30.12 -5.33
CA LEU A 388 11.91 29.42 -6.45
C LEU A 388 12.88 28.26 -6.10
N LYS A 389 13.20 28.00 -4.82
CA LYS A 389 14.13 26.90 -4.42
C LYS A 389 13.42 25.63 -3.90
N ARG A 390 12.08 25.53 -4.04
CA ARG A 390 11.26 24.62 -3.22
C ARG A 390 11.19 23.17 -3.70
N HIS A 391 11.25 22.88 -5.01
CA HIS A 391 11.31 21.48 -5.53
C HIS A 391 12.59 20.76 -5.13
N ALA A 392 13.74 21.42 -5.26
CA ALA A 392 15.00 20.88 -4.77
C ALA A 392 14.97 20.71 -3.24
N ALA A 393 14.35 21.64 -2.52
CA ALA A 393 14.25 21.57 -1.07
C ALA A 393 13.37 20.40 -0.58
N ILE A 394 12.22 20.11 -1.21
CA ILE A 394 11.38 18.99 -0.79
C ILE A 394 12.04 17.65 -1.13
N LEU A 395 12.66 17.52 -2.31
CA LEU A 395 13.44 16.33 -2.67
C LEU A 395 14.60 16.12 -1.69
N GLN A 396 15.31 17.18 -1.33
CA GLN A 396 16.39 17.12 -0.34
C GLN A 396 15.87 16.79 1.07
N ALA A 397 14.71 17.31 1.46
CA ALA A 397 14.10 17.00 2.76
C ALA A 397 13.64 15.53 2.84
N VAL A 398 13.08 14.99 1.75
CA VAL A 398 12.76 13.56 1.62
C VAL A 398 14.04 12.72 1.68
N ASP A 399 15.07 13.10 0.93
CA ASP A 399 16.36 12.40 0.90
C ASP A 399 17.02 12.34 2.28
N GLN A 400 16.88 13.41 3.05
CA GLN A 400 17.42 13.55 4.40
C GLN A 400 16.47 13.03 5.49
N GLY A 401 15.30 12.51 5.13
CA GLY A 401 14.32 11.96 6.08
C GLY A 401 13.69 13.00 7.02
N ARG A 402 13.71 14.29 6.69
CA ARG A 402 13.20 15.38 7.55
C ARG A 402 11.69 15.57 7.37
N GLU A 403 10.90 14.74 8.04
CA GLU A 403 9.42 14.74 7.96
C GLU A 403 8.77 16.10 8.22
N GLY A 404 9.28 16.88 9.17
CA GLY A 404 8.73 18.18 9.53
C GLY A 404 8.91 19.23 8.43
N ASP A 405 10.05 19.19 7.74
CA ASP A 405 10.31 20.05 6.59
C ASP A 405 9.47 19.63 5.39
N VAL A 406 9.31 18.32 5.17
CA VAL A 406 8.40 17.77 4.15
C VAL A 406 6.97 18.24 4.44
N TRP A 407 6.47 18.09 5.66
CA TRP A 407 5.15 18.56 6.07
C TRP A 407 4.96 20.06 5.85
N LEU A 408 5.94 20.87 6.27
CA LEU A 408 5.89 22.32 6.13
C LEU A 408 5.83 22.74 4.66
N LEU A 409 6.65 22.12 3.80
CA LEU A 409 6.66 22.39 2.36
C LEU A 409 5.35 21.95 1.69
N LEU A 410 4.78 20.80 2.07
CA LEU A 410 3.50 20.29 1.56
C LEU A 410 2.28 21.12 2.02
N SER A 411 2.38 21.83 3.15
CA SER A 411 1.33 22.74 3.61
C SER A 411 1.21 24.02 2.76
N GLN A 412 2.10 24.21 1.78
CA GLN A 412 2.13 25.38 0.91
C GLN A 412 1.52 25.07 -0.48
N LYS A 413 0.64 25.95 -0.96
CA LYS A 413 -0.27 25.70 -2.09
C LYS A 413 0.38 25.41 -3.44
N ASP A 414 1.61 25.85 -3.65
CA ASP A 414 2.27 25.72 -4.96
C ASP A 414 2.61 24.26 -5.31
N PHE A 415 2.45 23.30 -4.38
CA PHE A 415 2.66 21.88 -4.64
C PHE A 415 1.39 21.09 -4.97
N GLN A 416 0.18 21.59 -4.75
CA GLN A 416 -1.01 20.73 -4.91
C GLN A 416 -1.27 20.30 -6.35
N ASP A 417 -1.02 21.18 -7.32
CA ASP A 417 -1.15 20.81 -8.73
C ASP A 417 0.07 19.98 -9.20
N ASP A 418 1.27 20.28 -8.71
CA ASP A 418 2.50 19.50 -9.00
C ASP A 418 2.48 18.09 -8.38
N LEU A 419 1.82 17.90 -7.23
CA LEU A 419 1.67 16.61 -6.53
C LEU A 419 0.73 15.65 -7.27
N LYS A 420 -0.23 16.18 -8.04
CA LYS A 420 -1.09 15.36 -8.92
C LYS A 420 -0.29 14.78 -10.10
N HIS A 421 0.87 15.35 -10.41
CA HIS A 421 1.75 14.91 -11.51
C HIS A 421 2.86 13.95 -11.03
N SER A 422 3.80 13.60 -11.91
CA SER A 422 4.88 12.63 -11.68
C SER A 422 5.76 12.92 -10.44
N ILE A 423 5.71 14.14 -9.90
CA ILE A 423 6.49 14.55 -8.72
C ILE A 423 6.01 13.85 -7.45
N GLY A 424 4.70 13.73 -7.21
CA GLY A 424 4.17 13.05 -6.02
C GLY A 424 4.64 11.60 -5.94
N GLN A 425 4.57 10.89 -7.06
CA GLN A 425 5.04 9.51 -7.20
C GLN A 425 6.57 9.41 -7.02
N LYS A 426 7.34 10.36 -7.56
CA LYS A 426 8.79 10.43 -7.39
C LYS A 426 9.20 10.65 -5.93
N LEU A 427 8.50 11.53 -5.20
CA LEU A 427 8.76 11.77 -3.78
C LEU A 427 8.48 10.51 -2.95
N LEU A 428 7.37 9.83 -3.23
CA LEU A 428 7.01 8.60 -2.52
C LEU A 428 7.98 7.46 -2.84
N LEU A 429 8.36 7.28 -4.11
CA LEU A 429 9.38 6.31 -4.50
C LEU A 429 10.72 6.57 -3.80
N GLN A 430 11.19 7.82 -3.79
CA GLN A 430 12.43 8.18 -3.10
C GLN A 430 12.35 7.93 -1.59
N ALA A 431 11.20 8.24 -0.96
CA ALA A 431 10.99 7.94 0.46
C ALA A 431 11.02 6.43 0.75
N ILE A 432 10.47 5.62 -0.16
CA ILE A 432 10.52 4.14 -0.10
C ILE A 432 11.95 3.63 -0.28
N GLU A 433 12.70 4.14 -1.26
CA GLU A 433 14.11 3.75 -1.47
C GLU A 433 15.00 4.10 -0.28
N ARG A 434 14.71 5.20 0.42
CA ARG A 434 15.40 5.62 1.64
C ARG A 434 14.90 4.93 2.92
N GLY A 435 13.76 4.26 2.87
CA GLY A 435 13.17 3.57 4.02
C GLY A 435 12.69 4.49 5.15
N SER A 436 12.29 5.73 4.84
CA SER A 436 11.82 6.67 5.86
C SER A 436 10.32 6.51 6.12
N GLU A 437 9.93 5.68 7.09
CA GLU A 437 8.53 5.40 7.44
C GLU A 437 7.70 6.69 7.66
N HIS A 438 8.28 7.61 8.41
CA HIS A 438 7.71 8.89 8.80
C HIS A 438 7.37 9.75 7.58
N VAL A 439 8.34 9.91 6.67
CA VAL A 439 8.12 10.65 5.42
C VAL A 439 7.09 9.96 4.52
N ILE A 440 7.11 8.62 4.45
CA ILE A 440 6.11 7.85 3.71
C ILE A 440 4.70 8.13 4.26
N ARG A 441 4.50 8.12 5.59
CA ARG A 441 3.22 8.45 6.22
C ARG A 441 2.75 9.87 5.91
N VAL A 442 3.65 10.86 6.00
CA VAL A 442 3.35 12.26 5.68
C VAL A 442 2.90 12.42 4.21
N LEU A 443 3.55 11.71 3.28
CA LEU A 443 3.19 11.71 1.86
C LEU A 443 1.87 10.98 1.61
N LEU A 444 1.69 9.77 2.14
CA LEU A 444 0.46 8.97 1.95
C LEU A 444 -0.77 9.63 2.56
N ALA A 445 -0.61 10.50 3.57
CA ALA A 445 -1.73 11.26 4.11
C ALA A 445 -2.31 12.30 3.11
N ARG A 446 -1.57 12.64 2.06
CA ARG A 446 -2.04 13.56 1.01
C ARG A 446 -2.96 12.84 0.03
N ASN A 447 -4.15 13.39 -0.20
CA ASN A 447 -5.12 12.81 -1.13
C ASN A 447 -4.73 13.04 -2.58
N GLU A 448 -3.85 14.00 -2.84
CA GLU A 448 -3.33 14.33 -4.17
C GLU A 448 -2.29 13.32 -4.65
N ILE A 449 -1.68 12.53 -3.75
CA ILE A 449 -0.69 11.52 -4.10
C ILE A 449 -1.40 10.19 -4.37
N ASP A 450 -1.39 9.78 -5.62
CA ASP A 450 -1.82 8.46 -6.04
C ASP A 450 -0.69 7.43 -5.75
N ALA A 451 -0.91 6.66 -4.68
CA ALA A 451 0.02 5.62 -4.25
C ALA A 451 -0.03 4.35 -5.12
N ASP A 452 -1.13 4.16 -5.87
CA ASP A 452 -1.39 2.97 -6.68
C ASP A 452 -1.07 3.18 -8.17
N LYS A 453 -0.55 4.35 -8.51
CA LYS A 453 -0.13 4.67 -9.86
C LYS A 453 0.92 3.67 -10.36
N ARG A 454 0.67 3.12 -11.55
CA ARG A 454 1.50 2.11 -12.21
C ARG A 454 2.61 2.75 -13.05
N ASP A 455 3.78 2.11 -13.08
CA ASP A 455 4.88 2.47 -13.98
C ASP A 455 4.65 1.93 -15.42
N SER A 456 5.63 2.09 -16.31
CA SER A 456 5.55 1.60 -17.69
C SER A 456 5.47 0.07 -17.82
N GLU A 457 5.84 -0.67 -16.77
CA GLU A 457 5.75 -2.12 -16.70
C GLU A 457 4.49 -2.58 -15.95
N GLY A 458 3.60 -1.66 -15.55
CA GLY A 458 2.38 -1.96 -14.80
C GLY A 458 2.60 -2.09 -13.29
N ARG A 459 3.80 -1.86 -12.78
CA ARG A 459 4.14 -2.07 -11.36
C ARG A 459 3.70 -0.89 -10.50
N THR A 460 3.14 -1.20 -9.33
CA THR A 460 2.79 -0.22 -8.28
C THR A 460 3.97 0.01 -7.34
N LEU A 461 3.92 1.08 -6.53
CA LEU A 461 4.91 1.31 -5.48
C LEU A 461 4.91 0.20 -4.42
N LEU A 462 3.76 -0.45 -4.20
CA LEU A 462 3.64 -1.62 -3.34
C LEU A 462 4.46 -2.79 -3.91
N SER A 463 4.35 -3.08 -5.21
CA SER A 463 5.16 -4.11 -5.87
C SER A 463 6.66 -3.81 -5.78
N LYS A 464 7.06 -2.52 -5.88
CA LYS A 464 8.47 -2.13 -5.74
C LYS A 464 8.99 -2.29 -4.31
N ALA A 465 8.17 -1.93 -3.32
CA ALA A 465 8.51 -2.14 -1.91
C ALA A 465 8.62 -3.64 -1.59
N ALA A 466 7.75 -4.47 -2.16
CA ALA A 466 7.78 -5.92 -2.04
C ALA A 466 8.99 -6.55 -2.75
N GLU A 467 9.33 -6.10 -3.96
CA GLU A 467 10.53 -6.51 -4.71
C GLU A 467 11.82 -6.24 -3.94
N ASN A 468 11.89 -5.12 -3.22
CA ASN A 468 13.05 -4.73 -2.40
C ASN A 468 13.01 -5.27 -0.96
N GLY A 469 11.91 -5.90 -0.53
CA GLY A 469 11.74 -6.38 0.85
C GLY A 469 11.68 -5.28 1.89
N ASN A 470 11.28 -4.06 1.51
CA ASN A 470 11.27 -2.93 2.42
C ASN A 470 10.04 -2.96 3.34
N ILE A 471 10.15 -3.69 4.45
CA ILE A 471 9.11 -3.82 5.47
C ILE A 471 8.66 -2.46 6.04
N VAL A 472 9.60 -1.53 6.17
CA VAL A 472 9.36 -0.17 6.70
C VAL A 472 8.47 0.64 5.75
N ALA A 473 8.54 0.36 4.45
CA ALA A 473 7.65 0.95 3.45
C ALA A 473 6.32 0.18 3.29
N LEU A 474 6.35 -1.16 3.36
CA LEU A 474 5.15 -1.99 3.19
C LEU A 474 4.08 -1.69 4.26
N ARG A 475 4.46 -1.54 5.53
CA ARG A 475 3.52 -1.25 6.63
C ARG A 475 2.69 0.02 6.39
N PRO A 476 3.28 1.22 6.18
CA PRO A 476 2.51 2.43 5.93
C PRO A 476 1.76 2.39 4.59
N LEU A 477 2.28 1.73 3.54
CA LEU A 477 1.56 1.57 2.28
C LEU A 477 0.27 0.76 2.46
N LEU A 478 0.36 -0.43 3.06
CA LEU A 478 -0.79 -1.32 3.27
C LEU A 478 -1.82 -0.70 4.24
N SER A 479 -1.37 -0.07 5.33
CA SER A 479 -2.26 0.58 6.30
C SER A 479 -2.92 1.87 5.80
N SER A 480 -2.47 2.42 4.66
CA SER A 480 -3.05 3.65 4.10
C SER A 480 -4.45 3.44 3.50
N GLY A 481 -4.78 2.20 3.10
CA GLY A 481 -6.01 1.89 2.36
C GLY A 481 -6.05 2.51 0.94
N LYS A 482 -4.93 3.06 0.45
CA LYS A 482 -4.81 3.72 -0.87
C LYS A 482 -4.12 2.86 -1.94
N VAL A 483 -3.73 1.63 -1.61
CA VAL A 483 -3.00 0.73 -2.51
C VAL A 483 -3.80 -0.56 -2.72
N GLU A 484 -3.76 -1.08 -3.93
CA GLU A 484 -4.35 -2.37 -4.26
C GLU A 484 -3.34 -3.49 -3.93
N VAL A 485 -3.68 -4.35 -2.97
CA VAL A 485 -2.77 -5.42 -2.51
C VAL A 485 -2.48 -6.43 -3.63
N GLU A 486 -3.49 -6.70 -4.46
CA GLU A 486 -3.44 -7.61 -5.61
C GLU A 486 -3.07 -6.91 -6.92
N SER A 487 -2.37 -5.77 -6.85
CA SER A 487 -2.00 -5.03 -8.06
C SER A 487 -1.10 -5.84 -8.99
N GLU A 488 -1.53 -6.09 -10.22
CA GLU A 488 -0.79 -6.86 -11.22
C GLU A 488 0.13 -6.01 -12.10
N ASP A 489 1.35 -6.48 -12.37
CA ASP A 489 2.21 -5.91 -13.41
C ASP A 489 1.83 -6.41 -14.83
N SER A 490 2.58 -5.98 -15.85
CA SER A 490 2.41 -6.40 -17.25
C SER A 490 2.53 -7.91 -17.51
N HIS A 491 3.06 -8.67 -16.55
CA HIS A 491 3.17 -10.13 -16.59
C HIS A 491 2.20 -10.79 -15.60
N SER A 492 1.20 -10.06 -15.08
CA SER A 492 0.28 -10.48 -14.02
C SER A 492 0.96 -10.89 -12.71
N ARG A 493 2.14 -10.36 -12.42
CA ARG A 493 2.81 -10.60 -11.13
C ARG A 493 2.27 -9.66 -10.06
N THR A 494 1.81 -10.24 -8.96
CA THR A 494 1.38 -9.53 -7.74
C THR A 494 2.58 -9.12 -6.87
N PRO A 495 2.44 -8.16 -5.92
CA PRO A 495 3.49 -7.83 -4.97
C PRO A 495 3.98 -9.05 -4.18
N LEU A 496 3.08 -10.00 -3.87
CA LEU A 496 3.43 -11.24 -3.20
C LEU A 496 4.37 -12.12 -4.03
N SER A 497 4.14 -12.22 -5.35
CA SER A 497 5.04 -12.96 -6.24
C SER A 497 6.45 -12.35 -6.29
N TRP A 498 6.55 -11.01 -6.25
CA TRP A 498 7.82 -10.29 -6.19
C TRP A 498 8.56 -10.50 -4.85
N ALA A 499 7.85 -10.42 -3.73
CA ALA A 499 8.42 -10.71 -2.41
C ALA A 499 8.94 -12.15 -2.34
N ALA A 500 8.14 -13.12 -2.81
CA ALA A 500 8.49 -14.53 -2.81
C ALA A 500 9.70 -14.84 -3.71
N GLY A 501 9.69 -14.37 -4.97
CA GLY A 501 10.76 -14.61 -5.93
C GLY A 501 12.10 -13.96 -5.54
N ASN A 502 12.08 -12.86 -4.80
CA ASN A 502 13.29 -12.21 -4.29
C ASN A 502 13.74 -12.69 -2.90
N GLY A 503 12.93 -13.51 -2.23
CA GLY A 503 13.31 -14.13 -0.94
C GLY A 503 12.99 -13.30 0.29
N HIS A 504 12.07 -12.34 0.20
CA HIS A 504 11.73 -11.44 1.30
C HIS A 504 10.73 -12.07 2.24
N ARG A 505 11.24 -12.93 3.13
CA ARG A 505 10.47 -13.70 4.12
C ARG A 505 9.46 -12.85 4.90
N ASP A 506 9.89 -11.72 5.45
CA ASP A 506 9.06 -10.90 6.34
C ASP A 506 7.95 -10.13 5.61
N ALA A 507 8.07 -9.96 4.29
CA ALA A 507 7.07 -9.28 3.48
C ALA A 507 5.86 -10.18 3.16
N ILE A 508 6.07 -11.49 3.06
CA ILE A 508 5.04 -12.50 2.76
C ILE A 508 3.88 -12.47 3.78
N PRO A 509 4.10 -12.64 5.10
CA PRO A 509 2.99 -12.66 6.05
C PRO A 509 2.27 -11.31 6.09
N LEU A 510 2.99 -10.18 5.96
CA LEU A 510 2.38 -8.86 5.94
C LEU A 510 1.44 -8.65 4.76
N LEU A 511 1.79 -9.15 3.56
CA LEU A 511 0.93 -9.07 2.39
C LEU A 511 -0.29 -9.98 2.53
N VAL A 512 -0.10 -11.22 2.98
CA VAL A 512 -1.19 -12.20 3.17
C VAL A 512 -2.18 -11.76 4.26
N GLU A 513 -1.70 -11.20 5.38
CA GLU A 513 -2.55 -10.62 6.44
C GLU A 513 -3.43 -9.47 5.94
N GLN A 514 -3.00 -8.78 4.87
CA GLN A 514 -3.74 -7.67 4.24
C GLN A 514 -4.61 -8.14 3.06
N GLY A 515 -4.77 -9.45 2.89
CA GLY A 515 -5.68 -10.05 1.91
C GLY A 515 -5.01 -10.45 0.59
N ALA A 516 -3.67 -10.54 0.53
CA ALA A 516 -3.01 -11.01 -0.67
C ALA A 516 -3.32 -12.50 -0.95
N ASP A 517 -3.60 -12.84 -2.21
CA ASP A 517 -3.86 -14.24 -2.60
C ASP A 517 -2.53 -15.00 -2.73
N ILE A 518 -2.33 -15.96 -1.81
CA ILE A 518 -1.14 -16.82 -1.77
C ILE A 518 -1.02 -17.74 -3.00
N GLU A 519 -2.13 -18.01 -3.69
CA GLU A 519 -2.19 -18.81 -4.91
C GLU A 519 -2.33 -17.96 -6.18
N SER A 520 -2.11 -16.64 -6.09
CA SER A 520 -2.14 -15.73 -7.24
C SER A 520 -1.26 -16.25 -8.39
N LYS A 521 -1.72 -16.10 -9.63
CA LYS A 521 -1.05 -16.64 -10.81
C LYS A 521 -0.62 -15.53 -11.76
N ASP A 522 0.63 -15.61 -12.20
CA ASP A 522 1.11 -14.74 -13.26
C ASP A 522 0.60 -15.16 -14.65
N ALA A 523 0.97 -14.43 -15.69
CA ALA A 523 0.51 -14.67 -17.06
C ALA A 523 0.93 -16.05 -17.61
N ALA A 524 1.99 -16.65 -17.04
CA ALA A 524 2.41 -18.01 -17.38
C ALA A 524 1.73 -19.07 -16.49
N GLY A 525 0.91 -18.68 -15.51
CA GLY A 525 0.25 -19.56 -14.55
C GLY A 525 1.09 -19.88 -13.30
N ARG A 526 2.21 -19.19 -13.08
CA ARG A 526 3.13 -19.48 -11.96
C ARG A 526 2.66 -18.79 -10.68
N THR A 527 2.73 -19.51 -9.57
CA THR A 527 2.40 -19.01 -8.22
C THR A 527 3.59 -18.34 -7.53
N PRO A 528 3.39 -17.57 -6.45
CA PRO A 528 4.48 -17.08 -5.59
C PRO A 528 5.42 -18.20 -5.13
N LEU A 529 4.89 -19.39 -4.81
CA LEU A 529 5.71 -20.57 -4.47
C LEU A 529 6.57 -21.02 -5.67
N SER A 530 6.04 -21.00 -6.88
CA SER A 530 6.79 -21.33 -8.10
C SER A 530 7.99 -20.40 -8.30
N HIS A 531 7.79 -19.09 -8.06
CA HIS A 531 8.86 -18.08 -8.12
C HIS A 531 9.91 -18.27 -7.01
N ALA A 532 9.49 -18.51 -5.77
CA ALA A 532 10.42 -18.79 -4.66
C ALA A 532 11.23 -20.06 -4.90
N ALA A 533 10.58 -21.12 -5.40
CA ALA A 533 11.21 -22.40 -5.72
C ALA A 533 12.21 -22.28 -6.88
N GLY A 534 11.79 -21.69 -7.99
CA GLY A 534 12.64 -21.52 -9.19
C GLY A 534 13.84 -20.59 -8.98
N ASN A 535 13.78 -19.67 -8.01
CA ASN A 535 14.89 -18.78 -7.66
C ASN A 535 15.70 -19.28 -6.43
N GLY A 536 15.35 -20.44 -5.86
CA GLY A 536 16.07 -21.05 -4.73
C GLY A 536 15.99 -20.27 -3.42
N ARG A 537 14.89 -19.54 -3.18
CA ARG A 537 14.70 -18.68 -2.02
C ARG A 537 14.16 -19.47 -0.82
N VAL A 538 15.07 -20.08 -0.05
CA VAL A 538 14.73 -20.98 1.07
C VAL A 538 13.81 -20.33 2.11
N ASP A 539 14.16 -19.14 2.60
CA ASP A 539 13.44 -18.48 3.70
C ASP A 539 12.00 -18.10 3.31
N ALA A 540 11.83 -17.54 2.10
CA ALA A 540 10.52 -17.22 1.55
C ALA A 540 9.69 -18.49 1.29
N LEU A 541 10.31 -19.53 0.73
CA LEU A 541 9.66 -20.80 0.46
C LEU A 541 9.18 -21.47 1.74
N GLN A 542 9.99 -21.51 2.80
CA GLN A 542 9.58 -22.04 4.10
C GLN A 542 8.41 -21.27 4.69
N GLU A 543 8.38 -19.94 4.56
CA GLU A 543 7.27 -19.13 5.07
C GLU A 543 5.97 -19.37 4.29
N LEU A 544 6.04 -19.46 2.96
CA LEU A 544 4.88 -19.84 2.14
C LEU A 544 4.35 -21.24 2.49
N LEU A 545 5.25 -22.21 2.70
CA LEU A 545 4.87 -23.58 3.08
C LEU A 545 4.18 -23.64 4.45
N LYS A 546 4.58 -22.81 5.42
CA LYS A 546 3.88 -22.69 6.72
C LYS A 546 2.44 -22.23 6.55
N LEU A 547 2.16 -21.41 5.53
CA LEU A 547 0.83 -20.89 5.20
C LEU A 547 -0.04 -21.90 4.42
N ARG A 548 0.41 -23.17 4.29
CA ARG A 548 -0.31 -24.28 3.63
C ARG A 548 -0.67 -24.03 2.16
N VAL A 549 0.22 -23.35 1.45
CA VAL A 549 0.18 -23.17 -0.02
C VAL A 549 0.19 -24.55 -0.73
N ASN A 550 -0.48 -24.65 -1.88
CA ASN A 550 -0.48 -25.83 -2.71
C ASN A 550 0.87 -26.01 -3.42
N THR A 551 1.53 -27.14 -3.17
CA THR A 551 2.84 -27.47 -3.75
C THR A 551 2.76 -28.01 -5.19
N GLU A 552 1.56 -28.32 -5.67
CA GLU A 552 1.31 -28.96 -6.96
C GLU A 552 0.62 -28.03 -7.98
N THR A 553 0.42 -26.75 -7.65
CA THR A 553 -0.15 -25.80 -8.61
C THR A 553 0.77 -25.68 -9.84
N ALA A 554 0.31 -26.18 -10.97
CA ALA A 554 1.05 -26.19 -12.22
C ALA A 554 0.80 -24.92 -13.06
N ASP A 555 1.84 -24.50 -13.78
CA ASP A 555 1.78 -23.40 -14.75
C ASP A 555 1.16 -23.83 -16.09
N ALA A 556 1.13 -22.94 -17.09
CA ALA A 556 0.56 -23.21 -18.40
C ALA A 556 1.29 -24.33 -19.18
N ASP A 557 2.56 -24.58 -18.88
CA ASP A 557 3.35 -25.69 -19.44
C ASP A 557 3.16 -26.98 -18.63
N GLY A 558 2.36 -26.96 -17.55
CA GLY A 558 2.15 -28.09 -16.65
C GLY A 558 3.28 -28.27 -15.61
N ARG A 559 4.18 -27.29 -15.44
CA ARG A 559 5.31 -27.39 -14.50
C ARG A 559 4.90 -26.95 -13.11
N THR A 560 5.28 -27.73 -12.10
CA THR A 560 5.05 -27.43 -10.67
C THR A 560 6.23 -26.63 -10.10
N PRO A 561 6.10 -26.06 -8.88
CA PRO A 561 7.24 -25.47 -8.15
C PRO A 561 8.45 -26.41 -8.05
N LEU A 562 8.22 -27.72 -7.91
CA LEU A 562 9.30 -28.72 -7.88
C LEU A 562 10.00 -28.84 -9.25
N SER A 563 9.25 -28.84 -10.35
CA SER A 563 9.81 -28.81 -11.71
C SER A 563 10.67 -27.56 -11.93
N TRP A 564 10.24 -26.39 -11.44
CA TRP A 564 10.99 -25.14 -11.53
C TRP A 564 12.27 -25.15 -10.68
N ALA A 565 12.20 -25.63 -9.43
CA ALA A 565 13.38 -25.79 -8.58
C ALA A 565 14.43 -26.72 -9.22
N ALA A 566 13.99 -27.89 -9.68
CA ALA A 566 14.84 -28.86 -10.36
C ALA A 566 15.42 -28.32 -11.67
N GLY A 567 14.57 -27.69 -12.48
CA GLY A 567 14.91 -27.10 -13.77
C GLY A 567 15.70 -25.79 -13.71
N ASN A 568 15.97 -25.22 -12.53
CA ASN A 568 16.88 -24.09 -12.34
C ASN A 568 18.12 -24.44 -11.50
N GLY A 569 18.19 -25.67 -10.96
CA GLY A 569 19.31 -26.14 -10.13
C GLY A 569 19.24 -25.67 -8.67
N CYS A 570 18.03 -25.46 -8.14
CA CYS A 570 17.79 -25.01 -6.78
C CYS A 570 17.68 -26.21 -5.83
N SER A 571 18.77 -26.96 -5.68
CA SER A 571 18.81 -28.21 -4.90
C SER A 571 18.44 -28.05 -3.42
N ASN A 572 18.66 -26.86 -2.85
CA ASN A 572 18.36 -26.52 -1.45
C ASN A 572 16.86 -26.49 -1.11
N VAL A 573 15.99 -26.20 -2.07
CA VAL A 573 14.53 -26.12 -1.83
C VAL A 573 13.80 -27.42 -2.17
N ILE A 574 14.42 -28.32 -2.95
CA ILE A 574 13.83 -29.60 -3.36
C ILE A 574 13.39 -30.47 -2.16
N PRO A 575 14.25 -30.72 -1.15
CA PRO A 575 13.85 -31.52 0.01
C PRO A 575 12.67 -30.92 0.77
N LEU A 576 12.58 -29.59 0.84
CA LEU A 576 11.51 -28.88 1.55
C LEU A 576 10.15 -29.04 0.85
N LEU A 577 10.14 -28.91 -0.48
CA LEU A 577 8.92 -29.12 -1.28
C LEU A 577 8.42 -30.55 -1.18
N ILE A 578 9.33 -31.53 -1.25
CA ILE A 578 8.99 -32.96 -1.17
C ILE A 578 8.46 -33.31 0.23
N GLN A 579 9.07 -32.78 1.29
CA GLN A 579 8.59 -32.96 2.65
C GLN A 579 7.15 -32.44 2.84
N GLN A 580 6.76 -31.42 2.08
CA GLN A 580 5.40 -30.85 2.06
C GLN A 580 4.50 -31.48 0.99
N GLY A 581 4.85 -32.67 0.50
CA GLY A 581 3.98 -33.48 -0.34
C GLY A 581 4.03 -33.21 -1.84
N ALA A 582 5.01 -32.44 -2.34
CA ALA A 582 5.15 -32.23 -3.79
C ALA A 582 5.41 -33.56 -4.52
N ALA A 583 4.61 -33.89 -5.54
CA ALA A 583 4.80 -35.08 -6.36
C ALA A 583 6.15 -35.07 -7.11
N VAL A 584 7.00 -36.04 -6.76
CA VAL A 584 8.38 -36.17 -7.26
C VAL A 584 8.43 -36.45 -8.77
N ASP A 585 7.47 -37.21 -9.28
CA ASP A 585 7.39 -37.64 -10.69
C ASP A 585 6.25 -36.94 -11.44
N TRP A 586 5.86 -35.73 -11.03
CA TRP A 586 4.84 -34.96 -11.76
C TRP A 586 5.28 -34.68 -13.20
N GLU A 587 4.42 -34.98 -14.17
CA GLU A 587 4.73 -34.78 -15.59
C GLU A 587 4.19 -33.43 -16.09
N ASP A 588 5.05 -32.66 -16.75
CA ASP A 588 4.63 -31.44 -17.46
C ASP A 588 3.87 -31.78 -18.76
N ALA A 589 3.40 -30.76 -19.49
CA ALA A 589 2.66 -30.95 -20.74
C ALA A 589 3.45 -31.70 -21.84
N SER A 590 4.78 -31.80 -21.72
CA SER A 590 5.62 -32.60 -22.62
C SER A 590 5.90 -34.02 -22.09
N GLY A 591 5.42 -34.36 -20.89
CA GLY A 591 5.72 -35.62 -20.21
C GLY A 591 7.03 -35.60 -19.44
N ARG A 592 7.66 -34.43 -19.23
CA ARG A 592 8.94 -34.33 -18.52
C ARG A 592 8.70 -34.22 -17.02
N THR A 593 9.40 -35.06 -16.25
CA THR A 593 9.44 -35.04 -14.79
C THR A 593 10.43 -34.00 -14.25
N PRO A 594 10.35 -33.57 -12.97
CA PRO A 594 11.40 -32.76 -12.33
C PRO A 594 12.81 -33.34 -12.51
N LEU A 595 12.94 -34.67 -12.49
CA LEU A 595 14.22 -35.35 -12.72
C LEU A 595 14.76 -35.13 -14.15
N SER A 596 13.88 -35.11 -15.14
CA SER A 596 14.23 -34.81 -16.55
C SER A 596 14.73 -33.37 -16.69
N HIS A 597 14.10 -32.43 -16.00
CA HIS A 597 14.52 -31.02 -15.97
C HIS A 597 15.87 -30.84 -15.27
N ALA A 598 16.08 -31.48 -14.11
CA ALA A 598 17.37 -31.46 -13.40
C ALA A 598 18.51 -32.04 -14.24
N ALA A 599 18.25 -33.15 -14.95
CA ALA A 599 19.23 -33.82 -15.81
C ALA A 599 19.75 -32.93 -16.96
N THR A 600 18.96 -31.94 -17.39
CA THR A 600 19.34 -31.01 -18.47
C THR A 600 20.37 -29.96 -18.01
N ARG A 601 20.42 -29.63 -16.71
CA ARG A 601 21.22 -28.50 -16.19
C ARG A 601 22.58 -28.86 -15.62
N ARG A 602 22.98 -30.13 -15.70
CA ARG A 602 24.23 -30.63 -15.11
C ARG A 602 24.29 -30.43 -13.58
N ASP A 603 23.16 -30.28 -12.91
CA ASP A 603 23.11 -30.12 -11.45
C ASP A 603 23.00 -31.48 -10.76
N GLU A 604 24.13 -31.97 -10.28
CA GLU A 604 24.23 -33.23 -9.54
C GLU A 604 23.42 -33.21 -8.24
N ALA A 605 23.36 -32.07 -7.54
CA ALA A 605 22.72 -31.97 -6.24
C ALA A 605 21.19 -32.10 -6.35
N SER A 606 20.58 -31.43 -7.32
CA SER A 606 19.13 -31.57 -7.57
C SER A 606 18.77 -32.98 -8.04
N VAL A 607 19.59 -33.58 -8.90
CA VAL A 607 19.40 -34.98 -9.33
C VAL A 607 19.48 -35.91 -8.12
N GLN A 608 20.50 -35.76 -7.27
CA GLN A 608 20.67 -36.61 -6.09
C GLN A 608 19.49 -36.48 -5.13
N ALA A 609 19.04 -35.26 -4.82
CA ALA A 609 17.90 -35.02 -3.94
C ALA A 609 16.61 -35.67 -4.47
N LEU A 610 16.33 -35.55 -5.78
CA LEU A 610 15.17 -36.19 -6.41
C LEU A 610 15.28 -37.73 -6.39
N LEU A 611 16.48 -38.29 -6.63
CA LEU A 611 16.72 -39.73 -6.58
C LEU A 611 16.60 -40.32 -5.16
N GLU A 612 16.99 -39.55 -4.14
CA GLU A 612 16.80 -39.92 -2.73
C GLU A 612 15.33 -39.91 -2.34
N ALA A 613 14.55 -38.99 -2.93
CA ALA A 613 13.10 -38.94 -2.79
C ALA A 613 12.34 -39.99 -3.63
N GLY A 614 13.05 -40.81 -4.40
CA GLY A 614 12.48 -41.94 -5.13
C GLY A 614 12.04 -41.68 -6.56
N ALA A 615 12.48 -40.57 -7.17
CA ALA A 615 12.16 -40.23 -8.57
C ALA A 615 12.45 -41.37 -9.55
N ASP A 616 11.58 -41.54 -10.54
CA ASP A 616 11.73 -42.57 -11.58
C ASP A 616 12.75 -42.17 -12.65
N VAL A 617 13.89 -42.86 -12.62
CA VAL A 617 14.99 -42.73 -13.58
C VAL A 617 14.65 -43.21 -14.99
N GLU A 618 13.61 -44.04 -15.16
CA GLU A 618 13.17 -44.57 -16.45
C GLU A 618 11.92 -43.87 -17.00
N SER A 619 11.44 -42.80 -16.33
CA SER A 619 10.34 -41.97 -16.84
C SER A 619 10.63 -41.49 -18.27
N MET A 620 9.64 -41.58 -19.15
CA MET A 620 9.78 -41.21 -20.56
C MET A 620 8.84 -40.06 -20.89
N ASP A 621 9.39 -39.01 -21.49
CA ASP A 621 8.57 -37.94 -22.04
C ASP A 621 7.79 -38.39 -23.29
N ARG A 622 6.96 -37.51 -23.86
CA ARG A 622 6.21 -37.80 -25.09
C ARG A 622 7.11 -38.07 -26.30
N SER A 623 8.36 -37.63 -26.28
CA SER A 623 9.38 -37.91 -27.30
C SER A 623 10.15 -39.21 -27.03
N ARG A 624 9.82 -39.93 -25.96
CA ARG A 624 10.48 -41.16 -25.48
C ARG A 624 11.92 -40.95 -25.01
N HIS A 625 12.23 -39.75 -24.53
CA HIS A 625 13.49 -39.45 -23.86
C HIS A 625 13.38 -39.71 -22.36
N THR A 626 14.39 -40.37 -21.80
CA THR A 626 14.55 -40.57 -20.35
C THR A 626 15.38 -39.47 -19.71
N PRO A 627 15.35 -39.25 -18.38
CA PRO A 627 16.29 -38.36 -17.69
C PRO A 627 17.76 -38.65 -18.03
N LEU A 628 18.12 -39.93 -18.21
CA LEU A 628 19.45 -40.34 -18.65
C LEU A 628 19.78 -39.82 -20.05
N ASP A 629 18.80 -39.72 -20.95
CA ASP A 629 19.00 -39.22 -22.30
C ASP A 629 19.38 -37.75 -22.28
N TYR A 630 18.69 -36.93 -21.48
CA TYR A 630 19.04 -35.52 -21.27
C TYR A 630 20.41 -35.35 -20.62
N ALA A 631 20.76 -36.17 -19.62
CA ALA A 631 22.09 -36.13 -19.01
C ALA A 631 23.21 -36.55 -19.99
N SER A 632 22.93 -37.50 -20.89
CA SER A 632 23.88 -37.95 -21.91
C SER A 632 24.08 -36.90 -22.99
N LEU A 633 23.00 -36.26 -23.47
CA LEU A 633 23.07 -35.17 -24.45
C LEU A 633 23.86 -33.97 -23.92
N THR A 634 23.75 -33.71 -22.62
CA THR A 634 24.50 -32.62 -21.97
C THR A 634 25.92 -33.03 -21.57
N LEU A 635 26.35 -34.26 -21.84
CA LEU A 635 27.69 -34.80 -21.53
C LEU A 635 28.08 -34.68 -20.04
N HIS A 636 27.12 -34.74 -19.11
CA HIS A 636 27.41 -34.60 -17.69
C HIS A 636 27.73 -35.93 -17.01
N THR A 637 29.01 -36.29 -17.02
CA THR A 637 29.56 -37.56 -16.51
C THR A 637 29.08 -37.95 -15.10
N PRO A 638 29.05 -37.05 -14.09
CA PRO A 638 28.61 -37.42 -12.74
C PRO A 638 27.12 -37.81 -12.69
N THR A 639 26.24 -37.01 -13.29
CA THR A 639 24.80 -37.29 -13.34
C THR A 639 24.50 -38.59 -14.10
N VAL A 640 25.16 -38.82 -15.24
CA VAL A 640 25.00 -40.07 -15.97
C VAL A 640 25.46 -41.26 -15.13
N ARG A 641 26.59 -41.14 -14.42
CA ARG A 641 27.07 -42.18 -13.50
C ARG A 641 26.06 -42.45 -12.38
N LEU A 642 25.45 -41.42 -11.79
CA LEU A 642 24.41 -41.58 -10.77
C LEU A 642 23.19 -42.34 -11.30
N PHE A 643 22.68 -41.93 -12.47
CA PHE A 643 21.56 -42.63 -13.12
C PHE A 643 21.89 -44.07 -13.44
N LEU A 644 23.06 -44.34 -14.01
CA LEU A 644 23.48 -45.70 -14.34
C LEU A 644 23.67 -46.56 -13.08
N ASN A 645 24.17 -46.00 -11.98
CA ASN A 645 24.26 -46.70 -10.69
C ASN A 645 22.87 -47.05 -10.11
N LYS A 646 21.91 -46.14 -10.18
CA LYS A 646 20.52 -46.39 -9.73
C LYS A 646 19.78 -47.38 -10.64
N LEU A 647 19.99 -47.29 -11.96
CA LEU A 647 19.49 -48.28 -12.90
C LEU A 647 20.08 -49.67 -12.59
N LEU A 648 21.37 -49.76 -12.28
CA LEU A 648 22.02 -51.02 -11.91
C LEU A 648 21.49 -51.63 -10.61
N SER A 649 21.12 -50.81 -9.61
CA SER A 649 20.54 -51.33 -8.36
C SER A 649 19.11 -51.87 -8.56
N ARG A 650 18.35 -51.32 -9.52
CA ARG A 650 17.00 -51.80 -9.89
C ARG A 650 16.97 -52.87 -10.99
N ALA A 651 17.99 -52.93 -11.85
CA ALA A 651 18.00 -53.76 -13.06
C ALA A 651 18.04 -55.27 -12.74
N ARG A 652 16.88 -55.85 -12.43
CA ARG A 652 16.62 -57.30 -12.52
C ARG A 652 16.41 -57.75 -13.97
N SER A 653 16.01 -56.85 -14.87
CA SER A 653 15.67 -57.12 -16.27
C SER A 653 16.86 -57.02 -17.25
N ARG A 654 16.91 -57.96 -18.20
CA ARG A 654 17.89 -57.97 -19.30
C ARG A 654 17.78 -56.72 -20.19
N ARG A 655 16.59 -56.11 -20.33
CA ARG A 655 16.37 -54.93 -21.20
C ARG A 655 17.07 -53.67 -20.68
N GLY A 656 16.95 -53.37 -19.38
CA GLY A 656 17.61 -52.21 -18.77
C GLY A 656 19.14 -52.29 -18.85
N ARG A 657 19.73 -53.48 -18.68
CA ARG A 657 21.18 -53.70 -18.85
C ARG A 657 21.66 -53.48 -20.28
N ARG A 658 20.82 -53.76 -21.28
CA ARG A 658 21.13 -53.52 -22.71
C ARG A 658 21.17 -52.02 -23.01
N THR A 659 20.16 -51.26 -22.59
CA THR A 659 20.09 -49.81 -22.81
C THR A 659 21.22 -49.07 -22.08
N ALA A 660 21.54 -49.48 -20.85
CA ALA A 660 22.58 -48.85 -20.04
C ALA A 660 23.99 -48.99 -20.65
N LEU A 661 24.34 -50.15 -21.21
CA LEU A 661 25.66 -50.35 -21.82
C LEU A 661 25.85 -49.49 -23.08
N PHE A 662 24.83 -49.43 -23.93
CA PHE A 662 24.86 -48.61 -25.13
C PHE A 662 25.01 -47.11 -24.79
N LYS A 663 24.23 -46.61 -23.83
CA LYS A 663 24.33 -45.22 -23.33
C LYS A 663 25.68 -44.92 -22.69
N ALA A 664 26.22 -45.86 -21.90
CA ALA A 664 27.52 -45.70 -21.26
C ALA A 664 28.67 -45.64 -22.28
N ALA A 665 28.58 -46.43 -23.35
CA ALA A 665 29.56 -46.43 -24.42
C ALA A 665 29.51 -45.15 -25.27
N MET A 666 28.31 -44.63 -25.53
CA MET A 666 28.11 -43.34 -26.20
C MET A 666 28.73 -42.18 -25.42
N GLY A 667 28.61 -42.18 -24.08
CA GLY A 667 29.14 -41.12 -23.22
C GLY A 667 30.59 -41.31 -22.77
N GLY A 668 31.29 -42.37 -23.19
CA GLY A 668 32.70 -42.59 -22.84
C GLY A 668 32.94 -43.06 -21.39
N TYR A 669 31.94 -43.61 -20.70
CA TYR A 669 32.03 -43.91 -19.26
C TYR A 669 32.68 -45.26 -18.95
N VAL A 670 34.01 -45.33 -19.07
CA VAL A 670 34.84 -46.54 -18.89
C VAL A 670 34.47 -47.35 -17.63
N SER A 671 34.39 -46.70 -16.47
CA SER A 671 34.12 -47.38 -15.19
C SER A 671 32.72 -48.00 -15.14
N VAL A 672 31.75 -47.38 -15.80
CA VAL A 672 30.37 -47.87 -15.85
C VAL A 672 30.23 -48.99 -16.88
N VAL A 673 30.90 -48.86 -18.03
CA VAL A 673 31.02 -49.94 -19.02
C VAL A 673 31.65 -51.19 -18.38
N ASP A 674 32.74 -51.04 -17.62
CA ASP A 674 33.39 -52.16 -16.93
C ASP A 674 32.44 -52.86 -15.93
N LEU A 675 31.74 -52.07 -15.12
CA LEU A 675 30.78 -52.57 -14.14
C LEU A 675 29.60 -53.29 -14.80
N LEU A 676 29.05 -52.74 -15.89
CA LEU A 676 27.94 -53.33 -16.65
C LEU A 676 28.34 -54.68 -17.27
N LEU A 677 29.54 -54.75 -17.86
CA LEU A 677 30.07 -55.99 -18.44
C LEU A 677 30.32 -57.05 -17.35
N LYS A 678 30.91 -56.68 -16.21
CA LYS A 678 31.07 -57.58 -15.03
C LYS A 678 29.75 -58.13 -14.51
N ARG A 679 28.65 -57.39 -14.71
CA ARG A 679 27.28 -57.76 -14.30
C ARG A 679 26.50 -58.48 -15.41
N GLY A 680 27.16 -58.88 -16.49
CA GLY A 680 26.56 -59.68 -17.58
C GLY A 680 25.71 -58.89 -18.57
N ALA A 681 25.98 -57.60 -18.76
CA ALA A 681 25.39 -56.85 -19.88
C ALA A 681 25.84 -57.48 -21.22
N ASN A 682 24.91 -57.61 -22.17
CA ASN A 682 25.24 -58.16 -23.48
C ASN A 682 26.07 -57.14 -24.26
N ILE A 683 27.33 -57.48 -24.54
CA ILE A 683 28.29 -56.62 -25.24
C ILE A 683 27.87 -56.33 -26.69
N GLU A 684 27.18 -57.29 -27.33
CA GLU A 684 26.63 -57.19 -28.70
C GLU A 684 25.20 -56.65 -28.72
N THR A 685 24.91 -55.67 -27.87
CA THR A 685 23.65 -54.93 -27.97
C THR A 685 23.69 -54.00 -29.16
N ASN A 686 22.54 -53.69 -29.74
CA ASN A 686 22.47 -52.67 -30.78
C ASN A 686 21.24 -51.79 -30.65
N ASP A 687 21.34 -50.58 -31.19
CA ASP A 687 20.25 -49.63 -31.23
C ASP A 687 19.35 -49.85 -32.47
N LYS A 688 18.40 -48.93 -32.67
CA LYS A 688 17.49 -48.97 -33.83
C LYS A 688 18.22 -48.81 -35.18
N HIS A 689 19.48 -48.37 -35.20
CA HIS A 689 20.32 -48.21 -36.39
C HIS A 689 21.31 -49.37 -36.57
N GLY A 690 21.31 -50.36 -35.67
CA GLY A 690 22.22 -51.50 -35.72
C GLY A 690 23.59 -51.21 -35.09
N LEU A 691 23.81 -50.04 -34.50
CA LEU A 691 25.08 -49.68 -33.88
C LEU A 691 25.27 -50.44 -32.57
N THR A 692 26.43 -51.09 -32.41
CA THR A 692 26.82 -51.70 -31.14
C THR A 692 27.46 -50.69 -30.18
N PRO A 693 27.58 -50.98 -28.86
CA PRO A 693 28.40 -50.18 -27.96
C PRO A 693 29.80 -49.91 -28.52
N LEU A 694 30.43 -50.90 -29.16
CA LEU A 694 31.74 -50.73 -29.80
C LEU A 694 31.66 -49.76 -30.98
N SER A 695 30.69 -49.94 -31.88
CA SER A 695 30.51 -49.06 -33.04
C SER A 695 30.25 -47.61 -32.61
N ARG A 696 29.44 -47.41 -31.56
CA ARG A 696 29.14 -46.09 -31.02
C ARG A 696 30.33 -45.45 -30.33
N ALA A 697 31.07 -46.20 -29.50
CA ALA A 697 32.30 -45.70 -28.87
C ALA A 697 33.38 -45.39 -29.91
N ALA A 698 33.41 -46.14 -31.01
CA ALA A 698 34.33 -45.92 -32.11
C ALA A 698 33.96 -44.66 -32.94
N TRP A 699 32.67 -44.44 -33.18
CA TRP A 699 32.14 -43.21 -33.77
C TRP A 699 32.52 -42.01 -32.90
N GLU A 700 32.26 -42.05 -31.59
CA GLU A 700 32.49 -40.90 -30.70
C GLU A 700 33.97 -40.74 -30.25
N GLY A 701 34.86 -41.64 -30.67
CA GLY A 701 36.29 -41.55 -30.37
C GLY A 701 36.71 -41.91 -28.93
N HIS A 702 35.87 -42.63 -28.17
CA HIS A 702 36.13 -42.96 -26.77
C HIS A 702 37.17 -44.07 -26.61
N GLU A 703 38.45 -43.73 -26.77
CA GLU A 703 39.60 -44.64 -26.81
C GLU A 703 39.55 -45.74 -25.74
N MET A 704 39.40 -45.36 -24.47
CA MET A 704 39.46 -46.30 -23.35
C MET A 704 38.22 -47.21 -23.27
N VAL A 705 37.06 -46.74 -23.73
CA VAL A 705 35.85 -47.57 -23.83
C VAL A 705 36.00 -48.59 -24.96
N VAL A 706 36.54 -48.17 -26.11
CA VAL A 706 36.86 -49.08 -27.22
C VAL A 706 37.83 -50.15 -26.75
N TYR A 707 38.94 -49.76 -26.11
CA TYR A 707 39.91 -50.69 -25.53
C TYR A 707 39.23 -51.73 -24.62
N LEU A 708 38.44 -51.26 -23.65
CA LEU A 708 37.75 -52.12 -22.69
C LEU A 708 36.73 -53.06 -23.35
N LEU A 709 35.95 -52.59 -24.32
CA LEU A 709 34.99 -53.43 -25.04
C LEU A 709 35.70 -54.52 -25.85
N LEU A 710 36.81 -54.18 -26.52
CA LEU A 710 37.62 -55.14 -27.27
C LEU A 710 38.29 -56.18 -26.35
N GLU A 711 38.83 -55.76 -25.21
CA GLU A 711 39.36 -56.65 -24.15
C GLU A 711 38.30 -57.63 -23.63
N ARG A 712 37.02 -57.24 -23.64
CA ARG A 712 35.90 -58.06 -23.19
C ARG A 712 35.24 -58.86 -24.32
N GLY A 713 35.88 -58.92 -25.48
CA GLY A 713 35.46 -59.78 -26.60
C GLY A 713 34.36 -59.19 -27.48
N ALA A 714 34.23 -57.87 -27.57
CA ALA A 714 33.32 -57.24 -28.52
C ALA A 714 33.69 -57.59 -29.97
N TYR A 715 32.70 -57.91 -30.80
CA TYR A 715 32.89 -58.28 -32.19
C TYR A 715 33.23 -57.07 -33.07
N VAL A 716 34.43 -57.08 -33.66
CA VAL A 716 35.02 -55.95 -34.40
C VAL A 716 34.38 -55.69 -35.77
N GLU A 717 33.71 -56.68 -36.36
CA GLU A 717 33.15 -56.60 -37.72
C GLU A 717 31.63 -56.40 -37.76
N THR A 718 31.01 -55.97 -36.66
CA THR A 718 29.55 -55.73 -36.67
C THR A 718 29.22 -54.59 -37.64
N LYS A 719 28.29 -54.85 -38.56
CA LYS A 719 27.79 -53.83 -39.48
C LYS A 719 26.53 -53.17 -38.96
N ASP A 720 26.48 -51.84 -39.03
CA ASP A 720 25.24 -51.09 -38.83
C ASP A 720 24.31 -51.17 -40.06
N LYS A 721 23.17 -50.47 -40.03
CA LYS A 721 22.22 -50.44 -41.15
C LYS A 721 22.76 -49.80 -42.43
N PHE A 722 23.85 -49.04 -42.35
CA PHE A 722 24.55 -48.48 -43.50
C PHE A 722 25.69 -49.39 -43.96
N GLY A 723 25.85 -50.57 -43.36
CA GLY A 723 26.90 -51.52 -43.71
C GLY A 723 28.28 -51.13 -43.16
N GLN A 724 28.37 -50.08 -42.35
CA GLN A 724 29.62 -49.57 -41.79
C GLN A 724 30.01 -50.35 -40.53
N THR A 725 31.30 -50.65 -40.42
CA THR A 725 31.91 -51.30 -39.23
C THR A 725 32.41 -50.26 -38.22
N PRO A 726 32.73 -50.65 -36.97
CA PRO A 726 33.42 -49.77 -36.03
C PRO A 726 34.66 -49.09 -36.62
N LEU A 727 35.44 -49.79 -37.46
CA LEU A 727 36.60 -49.24 -38.15
C LEU A 727 36.20 -48.15 -39.15
N SER A 728 35.11 -48.38 -39.90
CA SER A 728 34.59 -47.42 -40.87
C SER A 728 34.13 -46.13 -40.17
N ARG A 729 33.39 -46.25 -39.05
CA ARG A 729 32.93 -45.11 -38.24
C ARG A 729 34.09 -44.31 -37.62
N ALA A 730 35.06 -45.01 -37.05
CA ALA A 730 36.24 -44.34 -36.50
C ALA A 730 37.09 -43.65 -37.58
N ALA A 731 37.11 -44.21 -38.80
CA ALA A 731 37.85 -43.66 -39.92
C ALA A 731 37.18 -42.42 -40.52
N GLU A 732 35.85 -42.45 -40.69
CA GLU A 732 34.99 -41.33 -41.09
C GLU A 732 35.20 -40.12 -40.17
N GLU A 733 35.28 -40.34 -38.86
CA GLU A 733 35.40 -39.26 -37.85
C GLU A 733 36.85 -38.90 -37.48
N GLY A 734 37.83 -39.62 -38.02
CA GLY A 734 39.24 -39.27 -37.85
C GLY A 734 39.88 -39.71 -36.53
N HIS A 735 39.32 -40.69 -35.84
CA HIS A 735 39.81 -41.16 -34.54
C HIS A 735 41.00 -42.13 -34.67
N GLU A 736 42.18 -41.61 -35.01
CA GLU A 736 43.42 -42.35 -35.31
C GLU A 736 43.74 -43.49 -34.31
N LYS A 737 43.70 -43.22 -33.01
CA LYS A 737 44.04 -44.24 -32.00
C LYS A 737 42.99 -45.34 -31.92
N VAL A 738 41.71 -45.00 -32.08
CA VAL A 738 40.61 -45.99 -32.16
C VAL A 738 40.80 -46.86 -33.40
N VAL A 739 41.15 -46.26 -34.54
CA VAL A 739 41.50 -46.98 -35.78
C VAL A 739 42.68 -47.93 -35.52
N SER A 740 43.77 -47.48 -34.88
CA SER A 740 44.91 -48.35 -34.54
C SER A 740 44.49 -49.53 -33.67
N MET A 741 43.72 -49.29 -32.60
CA MET A 741 43.24 -50.35 -31.71
C MET A 741 42.36 -51.37 -32.43
N LEU A 742 41.46 -50.93 -33.31
CA LEU A 742 40.60 -51.82 -34.08
C LEU A 742 41.42 -52.69 -35.06
N LEU A 743 42.41 -52.11 -35.75
CA LEU A 743 43.31 -52.84 -36.65
C LEU A 743 44.19 -53.85 -35.91
N GLU A 744 44.71 -53.49 -34.73
CA GLU A 744 45.48 -54.40 -33.86
C GLU A 744 44.64 -55.59 -33.38
N ARG A 745 43.31 -55.44 -33.32
CA ARG A 745 42.35 -56.51 -33.01
C ARG A 745 41.78 -57.22 -34.24
N GLY A 746 42.41 -57.03 -35.40
CA GLY A 746 42.11 -57.78 -36.62
C GLY A 746 40.96 -57.23 -37.46
N ALA A 747 40.57 -55.97 -37.28
CA ALA A 747 39.54 -55.35 -38.12
C ALA A 747 39.97 -55.30 -39.60
N TRP A 748 39.05 -55.63 -40.51
CA TRP A 748 39.30 -55.68 -41.94
C TRP A 748 39.20 -54.29 -42.60
N MET A 749 40.28 -53.87 -43.25
CA MET A 749 40.41 -52.53 -43.84
C MET A 749 39.55 -52.31 -45.10
N GLU A 750 39.13 -53.38 -45.77
CA GLU A 750 38.47 -53.31 -47.09
C GLU A 750 36.98 -53.63 -47.03
N VAL A 751 36.38 -53.53 -45.85
CA VAL A 751 34.93 -53.72 -45.71
C VAL A 751 34.20 -52.57 -46.37
N LYS A 752 33.31 -52.90 -47.30
CA LYS A 752 32.45 -51.94 -47.98
C LYS A 752 31.14 -51.74 -47.24
N ASP A 753 30.72 -50.48 -47.17
CA ASP A 753 29.40 -50.05 -46.74
C ASP A 753 28.36 -50.16 -47.88
N VAL A 754 27.14 -49.66 -47.65
CA VAL A 754 26.06 -49.70 -48.66
C VAL A 754 26.33 -48.82 -49.90
N TYR A 755 27.23 -47.84 -49.79
CA TYR A 755 27.70 -47.01 -50.90
C TYR A 755 28.97 -47.58 -51.55
N GLY A 756 29.44 -48.75 -51.10
CA GLY A 756 30.63 -49.37 -51.62
C GLY A 756 31.94 -48.73 -51.12
N GLN A 757 31.85 -47.80 -50.17
CA GLN A 757 33.00 -47.09 -49.61
C GLN A 757 33.71 -47.94 -48.55
N THR A 758 35.03 -47.88 -48.55
CA THR A 758 35.88 -48.50 -47.52
C THR A 758 36.23 -47.49 -46.42
N PRO A 759 36.72 -47.92 -45.24
CA PRO A 759 37.27 -47.02 -44.22
C PRO A 759 38.26 -45.98 -44.78
N LEU A 760 39.12 -46.37 -45.73
CA LEU A 760 40.04 -45.44 -46.40
C LEU A 760 39.30 -44.42 -47.29
N SER A 761 38.24 -44.85 -47.97
CA SER A 761 37.42 -43.97 -48.82
C SER A 761 36.70 -42.92 -47.97
N LEU A 762 36.07 -43.34 -46.86
CA LEU A 762 35.39 -42.44 -45.92
C LEU A 762 36.37 -41.46 -45.26
N ALA A 763 37.53 -41.93 -44.80
CA ALA A 763 38.56 -41.06 -44.25
C ALA A 763 39.12 -40.06 -45.28
N ALA A 764 39.17 -40.44 -46.56
CA ALA A 764 39.64 -39.57 -47.63
C ALA A 764 38.59 -38.52 -48.03
N GLU A 765 37.32 -38.91 -48.06
CA GLU A 765 36.17 -38.04 -48.29
C GLU A 765 35.99 -37.02 -47.16
N GLU A 766 36.24 -37.40 -45.91
CA GLU A 766 36.12 -36.51 -44.73
C GLU A 766 37.44 -35.78 -44.39
N GLY A 767 38.48 -35.94 -45.20
CA GLY A 767 39.74 -35.22 -45.03
C GLY A 767 40.56 -35.62 -43.80
N ARG A 768 40.40 -36.85 -43.29
CA ARG A 768 41.03 -37.34 -42.04
C ARG A 768 42.48 -37.77 -42.26
N GLU A 769 43.37 -36.78 -42.42
CA GLU A 769 44.77 -36.96 -42.81
C GLU A 769 45.56 -38.03 -42.01
N THR A 770 45.41 -38.03 -40.69
CA THR A 770 46.15 -38.97 -39.80
C THR A 770 45.66 -40.40 -39.95
N VAL A 771 44.34 -40.59 -40.07
CA VAL A 771 43.72 -41.89 -40.34
C VAL A 771 44.10 -42.39 -41.74
N VAL A 772 44.04 -41.54 -42.76
CA VAL A 772 44.46 -41.90 -44.13
C VAL A 772 45.91 -42.37 -44.13
N ARG A 773 46.81 -41.63 -43.46
CA ARG A 773 48.22 -42.01 -43.33
C ARG A 773 48.39 -43.36 -42.64
N LEU A 774 47.64 -43.59 -41.56
CA LEU A 774 47.67 -44.84 -40.79
C LEU A 774 47.18 -46.03 -41.63
N LEU A 775 46.01 -45.91 -42.27
CA LEU A 775 45.42 -46.96 -43.10
C LEU A 775 46.33 -47.32 -44.29
N LEU A 776 46.84 -46.31 -45.01
CA LEU A 776 47.81 -46.54 -46.08
C LEU A 776 49.12 -47.13 -45.56
N GLY A 777 49.55 -46.77 -44.35
CA GLY A 777 50.73 -47.36 -43.70
C GLY A 777 50.55 -48.82 -43.30
N LYS A 778 49.31 -49.25 -43.09
CA LYS A 778 48.93 -50.64 -42.83
C LYS A 778 48.58 -51.43 -44.09
N GLY A 779 48.66 -50.80 -45.26
CA GLY A 779 48.47 -51.46 -46.57
C GLY A 779 47.05 -51.42 -47.12
N ALA A 780 46.21 -50.48 -46.68
CA ALA A 780 44.87 -50.30 -47.25
C ALA A 780 44.92 -49.98 -48.76
N ASN A 781 44.01 -50.55 -49.54
CA ASN A 781 43.98 -50.41 -50.98
C ASN A 781 43.33 -49.08 -51.42
N ALA A 782 44.14 -48.18 -51.98
CA ALA A 782 43.70 -46.87 -52.47
C ALA A 782 42.89 -46.88 -53.78
N GLU A 783 42.75 -48.04 -54.43
CA GLU A 783 42.10 -48.19 -55.75
C GLU A 783 40.68 -48.75 -55.68
N ILE A 784 40.17 -49.04 -54.48
CA ILE A 784 38.83 -49.58 -54.33
C ILE A 784 37.81 -48.50 -54.68
N LYS A 785 36.91 -48.87 -55.60
CA LYS A 785 35.83 -48.01 -56.07
C LYS A 785 34.55 -48.19 -55.26
N ASP A 786 33.88 -47.08 -55.02
CA ASP A 786 32.51 -47.01 -54.51
C ASP A 786 31.47 -47.34 -55.60
N VAL A 787 30.18 -47.21 -55.28
CA VAL A 787 29.08 -47.47 -56.24
C VAL A 787 29.02 -46.46 -57.39
N HIS A 788 29.65 -45.29 -57.24
CA HIS A 788 29.79 -44.28 -58.28
C HIS A 788 31.08 -44.46 -59.09
N GLY A 789 31.89 -45.47 -58.78
CA GLY A 789 33.16 -45.71 -59.46
C GLY A 789 34.29 -44.77 -58.99
N GLN A 790 34.09 -43.98 -57.94
CA GLN A 790 35.08 -43.08 -57.37
C GLN A 790 36.03 -43.84 -56.46
N THR A 791 37.33 -43.53 -56.54
CA THR A 791 38.36 -44.01 -55.61
C THR A 791 38.54 -43.01 -54.45
N PRO A 792 39.19 -43.40 -53.34
CA PRO A 792 39.61 -42.46 -52.30
C PRO A 792 40.30 -41.18 -52.83
N LEU A 793 41.09 -41.30 -53.91
CA LEU A 793 41.73 -40.15 -54.55
C LEU A 793 40.73 -39.24 -55.26
N SER A 794 39.73 -39.80 -55.95
CA SER A 794 38.65 -39.03 -56.57
C SER A 794 37.84 -38.27 -55.53
N LEU A 795 37.47 -38.93 -54.42
CA LEU A 795 36.69 -38.32 -53.33
C LEU A 795 37.46 -37.18 -52.66
N ALA A 796 38.72 -37.41 -52.27
CA ALA A 796 39.57 -36.36 -51.68
C ALA A 796 39.83 -35.18 -52.64
N ALA A 797 39.93 -35.46 -53.95
CA ALA A 797 40.09 -34.43 -54.97
C ALA A 797 38.81 -33.64 -55.24
N GLU A 798 37.64 -34.26 -55.08
CA GLU A 798 36.34 -33.62 -55.16
C GLU A 798 36.09 -32.68 -53.98
N GLU A 799 36.36 -33.14 -52.76
CA GLU A 799 36.10 -32.38 -51.54
C GLU A 799 37.20 -31.36 -51.19
N GLY A 800 38.39 -31.50 -51.77
CA GLY A 800 39.41 -30.46 -51.74
C GLY A 800 40.53 -30.67 -50.72
N PHE A 801 40.72 -31.89 -50.22
CA PHE A 801 41.71 -32.21 -49.19
C PHE A 801 43.12 -32.44 -49.77
N ASP A 802 43.88 -31.36 -49.96
CA ASP A 802 45.16 -31.40 -50.67
C ASP A 802 46.25 -32.25 -49.99
N VAL A 803 46.23 -32.35 -48.66
CA VAL A 803 47.14 -33.22 -47.90
C VAL A 803 46.77 -34.70 -48.07
N VAL A 804 45.48 -35.04 -48.02
CA VAL A 804 44.99 -36.40 -48.28
C VAL A 804 45.31 -36.83 -49.71
N VAL A 805 45.07 -35.96 -50.70
CA VAL A 805 45.47 -36.19 -52.09
C VAL A 805 46.97 -36.46 -52.18
N ARG A 806 47.81 -35.66 -51.51
CA ARG A 806 49.26 -35.89 -51.49
C ARG A 806 49.63 -37.25 -50.89
N LEU A 807 49.03 -37.62 -49.75
CA LEU A 807 49.29 -38.91 -49.08
C LEU A 807 48.91 -40.09 -49.97
N LEU A 808 47.77 -40.03 -50.65
CA LEU A 808 47.33 -41.06 -51.60
C LEU A 808 48.29 -41.18 -52.79
N LEU A 809 48.72 -40.05 -53.36
CA LEU A 809 49.69 -40.03 -54.47
C LEU A 809 51.07 -40.54 -54.05
N GLU A 810 51.55 -40.20 -52.85
CA GLU A 810 52.81 -40.69 -52.29
C GLU A 810 52.81 -42.23 -52.15
N ARG A 811 51.63 -42.84 -52.01
CA ARG A 811 51.44 -44.29 -51.91
C ARG A 811 51.01 -44.94 -53.22
N GLY A 812 51.13 -44.21 -54.34
CA GLY A 812 50.96 -44.77 -55.68
C GLY A 812 49.54 -44.75 -56.23
N ALA A 813 48.63 -43.95 -55.64
CA ALA A 813 47.24 -43.91 -56.11
C ALA A 813 47.12 -43.48 -57.59
N GLU A 814 46.33 -44.20 -58.38
CA GLU A 814 46.18 -43.96 -59.83
C GLU A 814 45.37 -42.69 -60.12
N THR A 815 45.94 -41.78 -60.91
CA THR A 815 45.35 -40.45 -61.17
C THR A 815 44.38 -40.41 -62.35
N GLU A 816 44.35 -41.44 -63.19
CA GLU A 816 43.57 -41.47 -64.44
C GLU A 816 42.37 -42.43 -64.38
N ILE A 817 42.07 -42.99 -63.20
CA ILE A 817 40.86 -43.78 -62.99
C ILE A 817 39.63 -42.91 -63.16
N LYS A 818 38.70 -43.39 -64.00
CA LYS A 818 37.42 -42.75 -64.26
C LYS A 818 36.30 -43.39 -63.46
N ASP A 819 35.42 -42.53 -62.96
CA ASP A 819 34.17 -42.90 -62.33
C ASP A 819 33.06 -43.20 -63.37
N VAL A 820 31.83 -43.46 -62.93
CA VAL A 820 30.69 -43.75 -63.82
C VAL A 820 30.29 -42.56 -64.70
N TYR A 821 30.69 -41.33 -64.33
CA TYR A 821 30.49 -40.11 -65.12
C TYR A 821 31.63 -39.87 -66.10
N GLY A 822 32.62 -40.77 -66.14
CA GLY A 822 33.82 -40.66 -66.97
C GLY A 822 34.84 -39.64 -66.44
N TRP A 823 34.73 -39.22 -65.18
CA TRP A 823 35.55 -38.18 -64.57
C TRP A 823 36.72 -38.75 -63.78
N THR A 824 37.89 -38.15 -63.97
CA THR A 824 39.10 -38.41 -63.18
C THR A 824 39.17 -37.51 -61.95
N PRO A 825 39.98 -37.83 -60.93
CA PRO A 825 40.23 -36.94 -59.79
C PRO A 825 40.57 -35.50 -60.20
N LEU A 826 41.32 -35.33 -61.30
CA LEU A 826 41.68 -34.00 -61.83
C LEU A 826 40.47 -33.22 -62.36
N GLN A 827 39.50 -33.91 -62.97
CA GLN A 827 38.29 -33.28 -63.49
C GLN A 827 37.37 -32.85 -62.35
N TRP A 828 37.23 -33.67 -61.30
CA TRP A 828 36.54 -33.30 -60.07
C TRP A 828 37.16 -32.08 -59.39
N ALA A 829 38.48 -32.08 -59.18
CA ALA A 829 39.20 -30.94 -58.59
C ALA A 829 39.05 -29.65 -59.41
N LYS A 830 39.04 -29.73 -60.75
CA LYS A 830 38.79 -28.57 -61.62
C LYS A 830 37.34 -28.06 -61.49
N LYS A 831 36.36 -28.97 -61.52
CA LYS A 831 34.94 -28.62 -61.42
C LYS A 831 34.64 -27.95 -60.09
N ARG A 832 35.21 -28.46 -59.00
CA ARG A 832 35.01 -27.95 -57.63
C ARG A 832 35.92 -26.76 -57.30
N GLY A 833 36.85 -26.37 -58.19
CA GLY A 833 37.67 -25.17 -58.06
C GLY A 833 38.94 -25.33 -57.20
N HIS A 834 39.37 -26.56 -56.91
CA HIS A 834 40.46 -26.88 -55.99
C HIS A 834 41.84 -26.71 -56.65
N SER A 835 42.26 -25.46 -56.84
CA SER A 835 43.46 -25.08 -57.60
C SER A 835 44.78 -25.72 -57.12
N LYS A 836 44.93 -25.96 -55.81
CA LYS A 836 46.10 -26.67 -55.24
C LYS A 836 46.15 -28.13 -55.69
N ILE A 837 45.02 -28.84 -55.63
CA ILE A 837 44.90 -30.23 -56.07
C ILE A 837 45.07 -30.34 -57.58
N VAL A 838 44.52 -29.41 -58.36
CA VAL A 838 44.74 -29.35 -59.80
C VAL A 838 46.24 -29.25 -60.13
N LYS A 839 47.02 -28.49 -59.34
CA LYS A 839 48.48 -28.43 -59.50
C LYS A 839 49.16 -29.74 -59.10
N LEU A 840 48.76 -30.35 -57.97
CA LEU A 840 49.31 -31.64 -57.51
C LEU A 840 49.10 -32.77 -58.52
N LEU A 841 47.89 -32.88 -59.08
CA LEU A 841 47.54 -33.92 -60.05
C LEU A 841 48.14 -33.67 -61.45
N ARG A 842 48.34 -32.40 -61.85
CA ARG A 842 49.03 -32.06 -63.11
C ARG A 842 50.52 -32.42 -63.10
N GLY A 843 51.19 -32.29 -61.95
CA GLY A 843 52.63 -32.52 -61.82
C GLY A 843 53.08 -33.98 -61.99
N ARG A 844 52.16 -34.94 -62.02
CA ARG A 844 52.45 -36.38 -62.17
C ARG A 844 51.88 -37.03 -63.45
N ARG A 845 51.37 -36.24 -64.40
CA ARG A 845 51.15 -36.76 -65.76
C ARG A 845 52.52 -37.12 -66.34
N GLY A 846 52.78 -38.42 -66.50
CA GLY A 846 54.04 -38.94 -66.99
C GLY A 846 54.53 -38.23 -68.24
N VAL A 847 55.80 -37.82 -68.19
CA VAL A 847 56.67 -37.74 -69.36
C VAL A 847 56.76 -39.17 -69.94
N PRO A 848 56.46 -39.39 -71.23
CA PRO A 848 56.86 -40.63 -71.90
C PRO A 848 58.38 -40.61 -72.05
N GLU A 849 59.06 -41.68 -71.63
CA GLU A 849 60.45 -41.95 -72.01
C GLU A 849 60.48 -42.28 -73.52
N ASP A 850 61.19 -41.46 -74.28
CA ASP A 850 61.90 -41.85 -75.51
C ASP A 850 63.40 -41.99 -75.17
#